data_AF-A0A8H7UQ09-F1
#
_entry.id   AF-A0A8H7UQ09-F1
#
_cell.length_a   1.000
_cell.length_b   1.000
_cell.length_c   1.000
_cell.angle_alpha   90.00
_cell.angle_beta   90.00
_cell.angle_gamma   90.00
#
_symmetry.space_group_name_H-M   'P 1'
#
loop_
_entity.id
_entity.type
_entity.pdbx_description
1 polymer ?
#
loop_
_entity_poly.entity_id
_entity_poly.type
_entity_poly.pdbx_seq_one_letter_code
_entity_poly.pdbx_strand_id
1 'polypeptide(L)'
;MEVSDYINSAKTFAEKAAKLSQKMSQGLVDNARELGFPGSESGAQYFDTSEEKMRNIKRQLDSKNDREKLDGLKRLIAMISKGRDVSEFFPDVVKNVVSQNIEIRKLVYIFLLRYAEQEPDLALLSINSFQKDLSDKNQIIRAMALRVMSGIRVPVISPIVLLGIKKCITDPSPYVRKTAAHAIPKCYSLDSSQKESLVEVIATLLKDRSNIVIGSTIMAFNEVCPNRFDLIHPCFRKLCSLLGDCDEWGQMSILGVLIRYGRNQFLNPNPNGEDESRVQPKKQIIANNKSFYSSSDDSDKSDTDEVEIDHVVELDVDHELLLKSCIPLLQSRNSGVVLAVAKLFYYLSPATEAEKIAKPLVRLLRSHREQSYVVLSNIATMSLKRPYLFESSFQHFYTQSSEPVFIRDTKLDILTTIATEANIHTLLTELQQYVKSPNKDFVAATIQAIARCATTVPTASDKCLRLLMKLLRSRNELVVAESVLVLTRLLQVPNDERSKSVIALVKLLETLQVPMARANILWLVGQYAETLPKVGPDVLRQAVKNFVKEDNITKLQILTLSAKLICLNPMHEVLNLLNQYVLNLARYDTDYDVRDRARFLRALTIPNGGEGKAGLSQLKEYLKEILLSNKEPPVIESEVQSAADYNIGSLSLLAHQPLPGYEPLPDFPEEQPDASTRDVEEMEGWSGSRTVVMESGFGSESFDNKYRNSRFSGAGGSTALSNIEAMGSSSMYSPSSSTMKKKGNDYDLDAFYDESSEEEESSSEEEESTSEEESDYSDSSSEEEEEEEEEEDEKSHRK
;
A
#
# COMPACT_ATOMS: atom_id res chain seq x y z
N MET A 1 -32.55 -41.80 -44.35
CA MET A 1 -32.94 -41.10 -43.11
C MET A 1 -32.82 -39.62 -43.39
N GLU A 2 -33.95 -38.94 -43.46
CA GLU A 2 -34.04 -37.54 -43.87
C GLU A 2 -33.57 -36.64 -42.73
N VAL A 3 -33.02 -35.47 -43.05
CA VAL A 3 -32.50 -34.46 -42.11
C VAL A 3 -33.53 -34.10 -41.01
N SER A 4 -34.83 -34.27 -41.30
CA SER A 4 -35.94 -34.16 -40.35
C SER A 4 -35.83 -35.10 -39.14
N ASP A 5 -35.36 -36.33 -39.32
CA ASP A 5 -35.24 -37.32 -38.26
C ASP A 5 -34.13 -36.95 -37.28
N TYR A 6 -33.05 -36.36 -37.79
CA TYR A 6 -31.92 -35.89 -36.99
C TYR A 6 -32.31 -34.67 -36.14
N ILE A 7 -33.06 -33.73 -36.71
CA ILE A 7 -33.56 -32.54 -35.99
C ILE A 7 -34.55 -32.95 -34.90
N ASN A 8 -35.44 -33.90 -35.19
CA ASN A 8 -36.39 -34.41 -34.20
C ASN A 8 -35.67 -35.16 -33.08
N SER A 9 -34.68 -35.99 -33.40
CA SER A 9 -33.86 -36.68 -32.40
C SER A 9 -33.09 -35.70 -31.51
N ALA A 10 -32.44 -34.69 -32.10
CA ALA A 10 -31.74 -33.63 -31.37
C ALA A 10 -32.67 -32.83 -30.45
N LYS A 11 -33.90 -32.53 -30.90
CA LYS A 11 -34.91 -31.84 -30.08
C LYS A 11 -35.36 -32.69 -28.89
N THR A 12 -35.59 -33.99 -29.10
CA THR A 12 -35.95 -34.90 -28.00
C THR A 12 -34.80 -35.12 -27.02
N PHE A 13 -33.56 -35.09 -27.49
CA PHE A 13 -32.37 -35.17 -26.65
C PHE A 13 -32.21 -33.89 -25.80
N ALA A 14 -32.40 -32.71 -26.40
CA ALA A 14 -32.38 -31.44 -25.68
C ALA A 14 -33.48 -31.34 -24.62
N GLU A 15 -34.70 -31.82 -24.91
CA GLU A 15 -35.79 -31.87 -23.91
C GLU A 15 -35.51 -32.84 -22.77
N LYS A 16 -34.87 -33.99 -23.05
CA LYS A 16 -34.44 -34.95 -22.02
C LYS A 16 -33.29 -34.40 -21.17
N ALA A 17 -32.33 -33.70 -21.79
CA ALA A 17 -31.23 -33.04 -21.10
C ALA A 17 -31.72 -31.89 -20.21
N ALA A 18 -32.69 -31.10 -20.68
CA ALA A 18 -33.33 -30.06 -19.88
C ALA A 18 -34.08 -30.63 -18.67
N LYS A 19 -34.83 -31.73 -18.85
CA LYS A 19 -35.51 -32.43 -17.74
C LYS A 19 -34.52 -33.06 -16.77
N LEU A 20 -33.39 -33.57 -17.24
CA LEU A 20 -32.33 -34.13 -16.39
C LEU A 20 -31.63 -33.03 -15.59
N SER A 21 -31.31 -31.90 -16.22
CA SER A 21 -30.75 -30.73 -15.56
C SER A 21 -31.71 -30.18 -14.49
N GLN A 22 -33.00 -30.11 -14.79
CA GLN A 22 -34.01 -29.67 -13.83
C GLN A 22 -34.13 -30.65 -12.65
N LYS A 23 -34.09 -31.97 -12.91
CA LYS A 23 -34.07 -33.00 -11.86
C LYS A 23 -32.79 -33.01 -11.04
N MET A 24 -31.63 -32.79 -11.66
CA MET A 24 -30.36 -32.64 -10.93
C MET A 24 -30.37 -31.38 -10.07
N SER A 25 -30.89 -30.26 -10.57
CA SER A 25 -31.02 -29.03 -9.78
C SER A 25 -31.96 -29.20 -8.59
N GLN A 26 -33.08 -29.92 -8.77
CA GLN A 26 -33.98 -30.27 -7.67
C GLN A 26 -33.32 -31.25 -6.69
N GLY A 27 -32.64 -32.29 -7.17
CA GLY A 27 -31.90 -33.24 -6.33
C GLY A 27 -30.78 -32.59 -5.53
N LEU A 28 -30.10 -31.57 -6.08
CA LEU A 28 -29.05 -30.83 -5.39
C LEU A 28 -29.62 -29.90 -4.31
N VAL A 29 -30.80 -29.30 -4.57
CA VAL A 29 -31.55 -28.51 -3.58
C VAL A 29 -32.14 -29.39 -2.48
N ASP A 30 -32.61 -30.59 -2.82
CA ASP A 30 -33.17 -31.54 -1.86
C ASP A 30 -32.07 -32.21 -1.03
N ASN A 31 -30.91 -32.53 -1.62
CA ASN A 31 -29.72 -32.99 -0.87
C ASN A 31 -29.15 -31.90 0.05
N ALA A 32 -29.22 -30.62 -0.36
CA ALA A 32 -28.86 -29.50 0.51
C ALA A 32 -29.85 -29.30 1.67
N ARG A 33 -31.10 -29.77 1.55
CA ARG A 33 -32.08 -29.83 2.66
C ARG A 33 -31.83 -31.01 3.59
N GLU A 34 -31.41 -32.17 3.06
CA GLU A 34 -31.16 -33.38 3.86
C GLU A 34 -29.85 -33.35 4.65
N LEU A 35 -28.85 -32.56 4.22
CA LEU A 35 -27.62 -32.33 4.99
C LEU A 35 -27.79 -31.40 6.21
N GLY A 36 -28.98 -30.83 6.42
CA GLY A 36 -29.31 -30.07 7.62
C GLY A 36 -29.66 -31.01 8.79
N PHE A 37 -28.80 -31.07 9.81
CA PHE A 37 -29.07 -31.78 11.06
C PHE A 37 -30.46 -31.40 11.63
N PRO A 38 -31.27 -32.38 12.11
CA PRO A 38 -32.61 -32.14 12.63
C PRO A 38 -32.51 -31.44 14.00
N GLY A 39 -32.40 -30.12 13.97
CA GLY A 39 -32.23 -29.27 15.15
C GLY A 39 -31.91 -27.81 14.84
N SER A 40 -31.45 -27.50 13.62
CA SER A 40 -31.21 -26.12 13.17
C SER A 40 -32.29 -25.72 12.15
N GLU A 41 -33.25 -24.88 12.55
CA GLU A 41 -34.15 -24.18 11.61
C GLU A 41 -33.31 -23.15 10.82
N SER A 42 -32.62 -23.61 9.78
CA SER A 42 -31.62 -22.84 9.02
C SER A 42 -32.21 -21.61 8.31
N GLY A 43 -31.47 -20.51 8.33
CA GLY A 43 -31.82 -19.21 7.74
C GLY A 43 -32.17 -19.22 6.23
N ALA A 44 -31.88 -20.32 5.53
CA ALA A 44 -32.21 -20.52 4.12
C ALA A 44 -33.72 -20.43 3.81
N GLN A 45 -34.61 -20.78 4.74
CA GLN A 45 -36.07 -20.65 4.54
C GLN A 45 -36.57 -19.21 4.39
N TYR A 46 -35.81 -18.22 4.87
CA TYR A 46 -36.18 -16.81 4.78
C TYR A 46 -35.84 -16.20 3.41
N PHE A 47 -34.90 -16.81 2.67
CA PHE A 47 -34.59 -16.43 1.29
C PHE A 47 -35.54 -17.06 0.26
N ASP A 48 -36.44 -17.96 0.68
CA ASP A 48 -37.52 -18.47 -0.16
C ASP A 48 -38.66 -17.44 -0.26
N THR A 49 -38.67 -16.72 -1.38
CA THR A 49 -39.55 -15.58 -1.69
C THR A 49 -40.74 -15.99 -2.57
N SER A 50 -41.48 -17.03 -2.18
CA SER A 50 -42.73 -17.35 -2.88
C SER A 50 -43.73 -16.18 -2.77
N GLU A 51 -44.44 -15.85 -3.86
CA GLU A 51 -45.38 -14.72 -3.87
C GLU A 51 -46.51 -14.86 -2.84
N GLU A 52 -46.87 -16.09 -2.46
CA GLU A 52 -47.83 -16.38 -1.40
C GLU A 52 -47.31 -15.97 -0.02
N LYS A 53 -46.02 -16.22 0.28
CA LYS A 53 -45.39 -15.78 1.52
C LYS A 53 -45.27 -14.25 1.58
N MET A 54 -45.14 -13.59 0.43
CA MET A 54 -45.06 -12.13 0.32
C MET A 54 -46.38 -11.43 0.70
N ARG A 55 -47.53 -12.01 0.35
CA ARG A 55 -48.85 -11.48 0.75
C ARG A 55 -49.13 -11.63 2.24
N ASN A 56 -48.50 -12.60 2.89
CA ASN A 56 -48.70 -12.87 4.31
C ASN A 56 -47.87 -11.95 5.23
N ILE A 57 -46.90 -11.20 4.71
CA ILE A 57 -46.03 -10.32 5.53
C ILE A 57 -46.85 -9.27 6.29
N LYS A 58 -47.80 -8.58 5.64
CA LYS A 58 -48.66 -7.59 6.33
C LYS A 58 -49.40 -8.22 7.52
N ARG A 59 -49.97 -9.40 7.30
CA ARG A 59 -50.69 -10.16 8.34
C ARG A 59 -49.77 -10.60 9.48
N GLN A 60 -48.54 -11.01 9.17
CA GLN A 60 -47.54 -11.41 10.15
C GLN A 60 -47.07 -10.22 11.01
N LEU A 61 -46.88 -9.05 10.40
CA LEU A 61 -46.48 -7.82 11.10
C LEU A 61 -47.59 -7.25 11.99
N ASP A 62 -48.86 -7.38 11.59
CA ASP A 62 -50.02 -6.98 12.39
C ASP A 62 -50.45 -8.02 13.44
N SER A 63 -49.82 -9.20 13.46
CA SER A 63 -50.12 -10.25 14.45
C SER A 63 -49.81 -9.77 15.88
N LYS A 64 -50.43 -10.40 16.88
CA LYS A 64 -50.08 -10.17 18.30
C LYS A 64 -48.93 -11.05 18.77
N ASN A 65 -48.61 -12.10 18.02
CA ASN A 65 -47.58 -13.06 18.38
C ASN A 65 -46.20 -12.57 17.93
N ASP A 66 -45.26 -12.43 18.87
CA ASP A 66 -43.92 -11.95 18.59
C ASP A 66 -43.17 -12.87 17.61
N ARG A 67 -43.41 -14.18 17.63
CA ARG A 67 -42.79 -15.13 16.69
C ARG A 67 -43.18 -14.85 15.24
N GLU A 68 -44.47 -14.57 15.00
CA GLU A 68 -44.97 -14.27 13.65
C GLU A 68 -44.44 -12.93 13.14
N LYS A 69 -44.35 -11.92 14.00
CA LYS A 69 -43.74 -10.63 13.66
C LYS A 69 -42.27 -10.78 13.28
N LEU A 70 -41.55 -11.58 14.05
CA LEU A 70 -40.13 -11.84 13.86
C LEU A 70 -39.89 -12.51 12.50
N ASP A 71 -40.68 -13.53 12.17
CA ASP A 71 -40.63 -14.19 10.85
C ASP A 71 -40.97 -13.22 9.72
N GLY A 72 -42.00 -12.40 9.89
CA GLY A 72 -42.39 -11.37 8.92
C GLY A 72 -41.28 -10.35 8.68
N LEU A 73 -40.64 -9.85 9.75
CA LEU A 73 -39.53 -8.90 9.68
C LEU A 73 -38.25 -9.53 9.08
N LYS A 74 -37.92 -10.77 9.43
CA LYS A 74 -36.77 -11.50 8.83
C LYS A 74 -36.96 -11.66 7.32
N ARG A 75 -38.16 -12.05 6.88
CA ARG A 75 -38.51 -12.13 5.44
C ARG A 75 -38.38 -10.78 4.76
N LEU A 76 -38.86 -9.72 5.43
CA LEU A 76 -38.79 -8.37 4.89
C LEU A 76 -37.34 -7.90 4.73
N ILE A 77 -36.47 -8.14 5.71
CA ILE A 77 -35.04 -7.80 5.59
C ILE A 77 -34.35 -8.66 4.52
N ALA A 78 -34.70 -9.93 4.39
CA ALA A 78 -34.17 -10.77 3.30
C ALA A 78 -34.52 -10.20 1.92
N MET A 79 -35.68 -9.55 1.77
CA MET A 79 -36.06 -8.85 0.53
C MET A 79 -35.23 -7.60 0.29
N ILE A 80 -34.92 -6.85 1.35
CA ILE A 80 -34.00 -5.68 1.29
C ILE A 80 -32.61 -6.13 0.84
N SER A 81 -32.09 -7.24 1.40
CA SER A 81 -30.79 -7.79 1.01
C SER A 81 -30.75 -8.25 -0.46
N LYS A 82 -31.90 -8.63 -1.04
CA LYS A 82 -32.04 -8.92 -2.49
C LYS A 82 -32.23 -7.67 -3.34
N GLY A 83 -32.27 -6.47 -2.75
CA GLY A 83 -32.48 -5.20 -3.45
C GLY A 83 -33.91 -4.95 -3.91
N ARG A 84 -34.91 -5.67 -3.38
CA ARG A 84 -36.32 -5.41 -3.69
C ARG A 84 -36.85 -4.27 -2.84
N ASP A 85 -37.69 -3.43 -3.44
CA ASP A 85 -38.34 -2.37 -2.69
C ASP A 85 -39.48 -2.92 -1.83
N VAL A 86 -39.44 -2.61 -0.53
CA VAL A 86 -40.42 -2.99 0.49
C VAL A 86 -40.92 -1.75 1.26
N SER A 87 -40.76 -0.56 0.68
CA SER A 87 -41.28 0.72 1.20
C SER A 87 -42.78 0.67 1.54
N GLU A 88 -43.59 -0.10 0.80
CA GLU A 88 -45.03 -0.26 1.04
C GLU A 88 -45.40 -0.78 2.44
N PHE A 89 -44.48 -1.48 3.10
CA PHE A 89 -44.68 -2.06 4.43
C PHE A 89 -44.28 -1.10 5.56
N PHE A 90 -43.86 0.14 5.24
CA PHE A 90 -43.37 1.10 6.22
C PHE A 90 -44.35 1.35 7.39
N PRO A 91 -45.66 1.60 7.16
CA PRO A 91 -46.61 1.79 8.26
C PRO A 91 -46.73 0.58 9.17
N ASP A 92 -46.65 -0.63 8.60
CA ASP A 92 -46.78 -1.89 9.34
C ASP A 92 -45.55 -2.18 10.21
N VAL A 93 -44.38 -1.77 9.73
CA VAL A 93 -43.13 -1.88 10.50
C VAL A 93 -43.08 -0.83 11.63
N VAL A 94 -43.51 0.41 11.38
CA VAL A 94 -43.52 1.49 12.39
C VAL A 94 -44.38 1.16 13.60
N LYS A 95 -45.53 0.49 13.41
CA LYS A 95 -46.38 0.01 14.53
C LYS A 95 -45.63 -0.87 15.52
N ASN A 96 -44.58 -1.56 15.06
CA ASN A 96 -43.82 -2.53 15.85
C ASN A 96 -42.59 -1.94 16.56
N VAL A 97 -42.32 -0.64 16.42
CA VAL A 97 -41.21 0.06 17.12
C VAL A 97 -41.30 -0.07 18.64
N VAL A 98 -42.53 -0.12 19.18
CA VAL A 98 -42.79 -0.17 20.63
C VAL A 98 -42.79 -1.60 21.19
N SER A 99 -42.42 -2.61 20.40
CA SER A 99 -42.36 -4.01 20.85
C SER A 99 -41.42 -4.17 22.05
N GLN A 100 -41.69 -5.12 22.97
CA GLN A 100 -40.77 -5.39 24.09
C GLN A 100 -39.63 -6.34 23.71
N ASN A 101 -39.78 -7.08 22.60
CA ASN A 101 -38.76 -8.00 22.12
C ASN A 101 -37.62 -7.23 21.44
N ILE A 102 -36.39 -7.43 21.94
CA ILE A 102 -35.17 -6.78 21.46
C ILE A 102 -34.87 -7.14 20.00
N GLU A 103 -35.13 -8.38 19.58
CA GLU A 103 -34.88 -8.83 18.21
C GLU A 103 -35.81 -8.13 17.22
N ILE A 104 -37.10 -8.03 17.55
CA ILE A 104 -38.07 -7.29 16.74
C ILE A 104 -37.62 -5.84 16.60
N ARG A 105 -37.21 -5.19 17.71
CA ARG A 105 -36.67 -3.82 17.64
C ARG A 105 -35.46 -3.70 16.73
N LYS A 106 -34.48 -4.61 16.83
CA LYS A 106 -33.29 -4.61 15.96
C LYS A 106 -33.67 -4.66 14.48
N LEU A 107 -34.60 -5.53 14.10
CA LEU A 107 -35.05 -5.67 12.71
C LEU A 107 -35.82 -4.43 12.22
N VAL A 108 -36.73 -3.91 13.06
CA VAL A 108 -37.45 -2.64 12.80
C VAL A 108 -36.46 -1.48 12.62
N TYR A 109 -35.41 -1.42 13.44
CA TYR A 109 -34.40 -0.37 13.42
C TYR A 109 -33.56 -0.40 12.14
N ILE A 110 -33.16 -1.60 11.69
CA ILE A 110 -32.46 -1.78 10.40
C ILE A 110 -33.36 -1.30 9.24
N PHE A 111 -34.65 -1.66 9.27
CA PHE A 111 -35.61 -1.22 8.26
C PHE A 111 -35.74 0.31 8.22
N LEU A 112 -35.92 0.94 9.39
CA LEU A 112 -36.07 2.40 9.48
C LEU A 112 -34.82 3.14 9.02
N LEU A 113 -33.61 2.65 9.36
CA LEU A 113 -32.36 3.26 8.88
C LEU A 113 -32.23 3.26 7.35
N ARG A 114 -32.83 2.28 6.66
CA ARG A 114 -32.79 2.20 5.20
C ARG A 114 -33.85 3.06 4.53
N TYR A 115 -35.06 3.10 5.08
CA TYR A 115 -36.23 3.68 4.41
C TYR A 115 -36.69 5.04 4.94
N ALA A 116 -36.18 5.50 6.09
CA ALA A 116 -36.63 6.76 6.69
C ALA A 116 -36.32 8.00 5.82
N GLU A 117 -35.34 7.92 4.91
CA GLU A 117 -35.08 8.98 3.93
C GLU A 117 -36.16 9.07 2.85
N GLN A 118 -36.81 7.95 2.51
CA GLN A 118 -37.85 7.90 1.47
C GLN A 118 -39.21 8.35 2.00
N GLU A 119 -39.54 7.99 3.24
CA GLU A 119 -40.81 8.29 3.90
C GLU A 119 -40.58 9.05 5.23
N PRO A 120 -40.14 10.34 5.17
CA PRO A 120 -39.75 11.09 6.35
C PRO A 120 -40.91 11.32 7.32
N ASP A 121 -42.12 11.61 6.81
CA ASP A 121 -43.29 11.93 7.64
C ASP A 121 -43.71 10.76 8.54
N LEU A 122 -43.68 9.53 7.99
CA LEU A 122 -43.97 8.32 8.75
C LEU A 122 -42.82 7.98 9.73
N ALA A 123 -41.58 8.29 9.37
CA ALA A 123 -40.44 8.09 10.27
C ALA A 123 -40.55 8.97 11.53
N LEU A 124 -41.10 10.19 11.42
CA LEU A 124 -41.30 11.09 12.56
C LEU A 124 -42.17 10.47 13.67
N LEU A 125 -43.11 9.59 13.32
CA LEU A 125 -43.97 8.89 14.28
C LEU A 125 -43.17 8.00 15.24
N SER A 126 -42.01 7.50 14.81
CA SER A 126 -41.13 6.63 15.60
C SER A 126 -40.25 7.40 16.59
N ILE A 127 -40.09 8.72 16.43
CA ILE A 127 -39.16 9.53 17.23
C ILE A 127 -39.57 9.58 18.69
N ASN A 128 -40.87 9.71 18.98
CA ASN A 128 -41.36 9.72 20.36
C ASN A 128 -41.06 8.41 21.07
N SER A 129 -41.11 7.29 20.35
CA SER A 129 -40.73 5.98 20.88
C SER A 129 -39.23 5.91 21.17
N PHE A 130 -38.37 6.40 20.26
CA PHE A 130 -36.93 6.46 20.50
C PHE A 130 -36.56 7.33 21.70
N GLN A 131 -37.18 8.51 21.85
CA GLN A 131 -36.94 9.38 23.02
C GLN A 131 -37.28 8.68 24.34
N LYS A 132 -38.35 7.87 24.35
CA LYS A 132 -38.72 7.06 25.51
C LYS A 132 -37.68 5.97 25.78
N ASP A 133 -37.20 5.32 24.72
CA ASP A 133 -36.20 4.25 24.82
C ASP A 133 -34.82 4.74 25.30
N LEU A 134 -34.48 6.03 25.14
CA LEU A 134 -33.28 6.63 25.74
C LEU A 134 -33.30 6.62 27.28
N SER A 135 -34.46 6.35 27.89
CA SER A 135 -34.63 6.21 29.35
C SER A 135 -34.89 4.77 29.78
N ASP A 136 -34.73 3.79 28.89
CA ASP A 136 -34.97 2.39 29.23
C ASP A 136 -33.96 1.88 30.28
N LYS A 137 -34.34 0.85 31.05
CA LYS A 137 -33.46 0.22 32.04
C LYS A 137 -32.27 -0.48 31.38
N ASN A 138 -32.49 -1.08 30.21
CA ASN A 138 -31.47 -1.80 29.47
C ASN A 138 -30.58 -0.83 28.67
N GLN A 139 -29.27 -0.85 28.98
CA GLN A 139 -28.26 -0.04 28.28
C GLN A 139 -28.21 -0.30 26.76
N ILE A 140 -28.50 -1.53 26.32
CA ILE A 140 -28.47 -1.90 24.91
C ILE A 140 -29.62 -1.19 24.18
N ILE A 141 -30.81 -1.13 24.79
CA ILE A 141 -31.96 -0.43 24.21
C ILE A 141 -31.68 1.08 24.12
N ARG A 142 -31.14 1.68 25.19
CA ARG A 142 -30.74 3.11 25.19
C ARG A 142 -29.75 3.43 24.07
N ALA A 143 -28.69 2.62 23.93
CA ALA A 143 -27.67 2.80 22.90
C ALA A 143 -28.22 2.60 21.47
N MET A 144 -29.00 1.53 21.24
CA MET A 144 -29.59 1.27 19.93
C MET A 144 -30.56 2.39 19.51
N ALA A 145 -31.38 2.89 20.44
CA ALA A 145 -32.29 4.01 20.18
C ALA A 145 -31.52 5.26 19.74
N LEU A 146 -30.43 5.62 20.43
CA LEU A 146 -29.58 6.75 20.03
C LEU A 146 -28.91 6.52 18.67
N ARG A 147 -28.44 5.30 18.40
CA ARG A 147 -27.78 4.95 17.13
C ARG A 147 -28.73 5.07 15.93
N VAL A 148 -29.99 4.69 16.11
CA VAL A 148 -31.03 4.77 15.07
C VAL A 148 -31.49 6.20 14.90
N MET A 149 -31.81 6.88 16.01
CA MET A 149 -32.25 8.27 15.98
C MET A 149 -31.21 9.20 15.33
N SER A 150 -29.91 9.01 15.61
CA SER A 150 -28.83 9.74 14.95
C SER A 150 -28.52 9.26 13.52
N GLY A 151 -28.99 8.08 13.13
CA GLY A 151 -28.78 7.53 11.78
C GLY A 151 -29.87 7.91 10.78
N ILE A 152 -31.01 8.41 11.24
CA ILE A 152 -32.09 8.90 10.37
C ILE A 152 -31.67 10.26 9.79
N ARG A 153 -31.59 10.35 8.46
CA ARG A 153 -31.13 11.58 7.79
C ARG A 153 -32.26 12.57 7.49
N VAL A 154 -33.01 12.94 8.54
CA VAL A 154 -34.09 13.94 8.47
C VAL A 154 -33.69 15.18 9.26
N PRO A 155 -33.33 16.33 8.64
CA PRO A 155 -32.76 17.49 9.34
C PRO A 155 -33.61 18.03 10.50
N VAL A 156 -34.94 17.92 10.41
CA VAL A 156 -35.90 18.40 11.43
C VAL A 156 -35.66 17.75 12.81
N ILE A 157 -35.06 16.56 12.85
CA ILE A 157 -34.83 15.81 14.09
C ILE A 157 -33.53 16.21 14.79
N SER A 158 -32.67 17.02 14.15
CA SER A 158 -31.33 17.35 14.66
C SER A 158 -31.34 17.89 16.11
N PRO A 159 -32.21 18.86 16.49
CA PRO A 159 -32.28 19.32 17.88
C PRO A 159 -32.67 18.23 18.89
N ILE A 160 -33.49 17.28 18.46
CA ILE A 160 -33.92 16.12 19.27
C ILE A 160 -32.74 15.16 19.47
N VAL A 161 -31.97 14.91 18.41
CA VAL A 161 -30.75 14.09 18.47
C VAL A 161 -29.75 14.73 19.43
N LEU A 162 -29.51 16.04 19.33
CA LEU A 162 -28.62 16.76 20.24
C LEU A 162 -29.06 16.62 21.71
N LEU A 163 -30.35 16.76 22.00
CA LEU A 163 -30.88 16.56 23.35
C LEU A 163 -30.65 15.11 23.83
N GLY A 164 -30.85 14.13 22.95
CA GLY A 164 -30.55 12.73 23.22
C GLY A 164 -29.07 12.48 23.52
N ILE A 165 -28.16 13.10 22.76
CA ILE A 165 -26.73 13.05 23.00
C ILE A 165 -26.39 13.65 24.37
N LYS A 166 -26.86 14.87 24.67
CA LYS A 166 -26.62 15.55 25.96
C LYS A 166 -27.11 14.74 27.17
N LYS A 167 -28.16 13.93 26.99
CA LYS A 167 -28.64 13.01 28.02
C LYS A 167 -27.76 11.76 28.15
N CYS A 168 -27.32 11.19 27.03
CA CYS A 168 -26.57 9.93 27.00
C CYS A 168 -25.09 10.09 27.37
N ILE A 169 -24.51 11.29 27.32
CA ILE A 169 -23.12 11.51 27.77
C ILE A 169 -22.92 11.35 29.28
N THR A 170 -23.97 11.53 30.08
CA THR A 170 -23.94 11.32 31.54
C THR A 170 -24.48 9.94 31.94
N ASP A 171 -24.68 9.02 30.98
CA ASP A 171 -25.20 7.69 31.26
C ASP A 171 -24.21 6.88 32.12
N PRO A 172 -24.69 6.07 33.09
CA PRO A 172 -23.80 5.22 33.90
C PRO A 172 -23.00 4.22 33.05
N SER A 173 -23.56 3.75 31.94
CA SER A 173 -22.92 2.77 31.06
C SER A 173 -21.90 3.42 30.11
N PRO A 174 -20.63 2.98 30.10
CA PRO A 174 -19.65 3.41 29.11
C PRO A 174 -20.08 3.08 27.67
N TYR A 175 -20.85 2.02 27.47
CA TYR A 175 -21.33 1.62 26.14
C TYR A 175 -22.29 2.65 25.53
N VAL A 176 -23.19 3.21 26.35
CA VAL A 176 -24.12 4.26 25.93
C VAL A 176 -23.36 5.56 25.67
N ARG A 177 -22.39 5.92 26.52
CA ARG A 177 -21.52 7.10 26.32
C ARG A 177 -20.67 6.99 25.06
N LYS A 178 -20.10 5.81 24.76
CA LYS A 178 -19.42 5.50 23.50
C LYS A 178 -20.34 5.73 22.30
N THR A 179 -21.58 5.25 22.40
CA THR A 179 -22.58 5.43 21.33
C THR A 179 -22.97 6.90 21.16
N ALA A 180 -23.03 7.66 22.25
CA ALA A 180 -23.25 9.09 22.21
C ALA A 180 -22.10 9.81 21.49
N ALA A 181 -20.84 9.42 21.74
CA ALA A 181 -19.69 9.93 21.00
C ALA A 181 -19.81 9.69 19.48
N HIS A 182 -20.18 8.48 19.06
CA HIS A 182 -20.41 8.18 17.63
C HIS A 182 -21.64 8.87 17.01
N ALA A 183 -22.59 9.35 17.82
CA ALA A 183 -23.74 10.10 17.34
C ALA A 183 -23.41 11.57 17.06
N ILE A 184 -22.32 12.11 17.63
CA ILE A 184 -21.91 13.52 17.48
C ILE A 184 -21.63 13.87 16.01
N PRO A 185 -20.79 13.13 15.25
CA PRO A 185 -20.51 13.51 13.87
C PRO A 185 -21.72 13.37 12.96
N LYS A 186 -22.58 12.37 13.24
CA LYS A 186 -23.87 12.23 12.55
C LYS A 186 -24.74 13.47 12.77
N CYS A 187 -24.85 13.95 14.01
CA CYS A 187 -25.58 15.19 14.31
C CYS A 187 -24.98 16.42 13.58
N TYR A 188 -23.65 16.51 13.51
CA TYR A 188 -22.95 17.60 12.81
C TYR A 188 -23.18 17.57 11.29
N SER A 189 -23.21 16.39 10.68
CA SER A 189 -23.53 16.23 9.25
C SER A 189 -24.99 16.52 8.91
N LEU A 190 -25.92 16.37 9.87
CA LEU A 190 -27.32 16.77 9.71
C LEU A 190 -27.53 18.28 9.84
N ASP A 191 -26.86 18.92 10.80
CA ASP A 191 -26.96 20.35 11.05
C ASP A 191 -25.66 20.92 11.62
N SER A 192 -24.89 21.59 10.75
CA SER A 192 -23.61 22.19 11.13
C SER A 192 -23.75 23.43 12.03
N SER A 193 -24.95 23.99 12.20
CA SER A 193 -25.18 25.15 13.08
C SER A 193 -24.99 24.82 14.57
N GLN A 194 -25.16 23.55 14.94
CA GLN A 194 -25.07 23.09 16.34
C GLN A 194 -23.63 22.79 16.79
N LYS A 195 -22.63 23.17 15.99
CA LYS A 195 -21.21 22.89 16.24
C LYS A 195 -20.75 23.26 17.65
N GLU A 196 -21.08 24.46 18.13
CA GLU A 196 -20.64 24.94 19.46
C GLU A 196 -21.17 24.06 20.59
N SER A 197 -22.46 23.69 20.53
CA SER A 197 -23.07 22.77 21.50
C SER A 197 -22.45 21.36 21.45
N LEU A 198 -22.07 20.88 20.28
CA LEU A 198 -21.40 19.58 20.14
C LEU A 198 -19.97 19.62 20.69
N VAL A 199 -19.28 20.76 20.54
CA VAL A 199 -17.93 20.95 21.09
C VAL A 199 -17.94 20.90 22.63
N GLU A 200 -18.95 21.49 23.28
CA GLU A 200 -19.13 21.38 24.75
C GLU A 200 -19.33 19.92 25.20
N VAL A 201 -20.10 19.15 24.42
CA VAL A 201 -20.35 17.72 24.65
C VAL A 201 -19.04 16.93 24.52
N ILE A 202 -18.24 17.19 23.48
CA ILE A 202 -16.92 16.56 23.29
C ILE A 202 -15.99 16.89 24.46
N ALA A 203 -15.91 18.15 24.88
CA ALA A 203 -15.08 18.57 26.01
C ALA A 203 -15.43 17.84 27.32
N THR A 204 -16.71 17.51 27.50
CA THR A 204 -17.19 16.71 28.63
C THR A 204 -16.77 15.24 28.51
N LEU A 205 -16.85 14.65 27.31
CA LEU A 205 -16.47 13.25 27.07
C LEU A 205 -14.95 13.01 27.09
N LEU A 206 -14.12 13.99 26.74
CA LEU A 206 -12.65 13.89 26.86
C LEU A 206 -12.21 13.69 28.32
N LYS A 207 -13.03 14.17 29.25
CA LYS A 207 -12.86 14.04 30.70
C LYS A 207 -13.33 12.69 31.25
N ASP A 208 -13.87 11.78 30.43
CA ASP A 208 -14.37 10.47 30.86
C ASP A 208 -13.26 9.57 31.44
N ARG A 209 -13.64 8.64 32.32
CA ARG A 209 -12.72 7.68 32.94
C ARG A 209 -12.53 6.42 32.09
N SER A 210 -13.43 6.15 31.14
CA SER A 210 -13.40 4.92 30.34
C SER A 210 -12.62 5.09 29.03
N ASN A 211 -11.66 4.19 28.81
CA ASN A 211 -10.78 4.18 27.63
C ASN A 211 -11.56 4.03 26.31
N ILE A 212 -12.63 3.22 26.32
CA ILE A 212 -13.46 2.93 25.14
C ILE A 212 -14.21 4.18 24.68
N VAL A 213 -14.66 5.02 25.63
CA VAL A 213 -15.36 6.27 25.34
C VAL A 213 -14.39 7.29 24.74
N ILE A 214 -13.17 7.37 25.28
CA ILE A 214 -12.14 8.32 24.83
C ILE A 214 -11.77 8.08 23.36
N GLY A 215 -11.51 6.83 22.95
CA GLY A 215 -11.19 6.52 21.55
C GLY A 215 -12.28 6.98 20.58
N SER A 216 -13.55 6.76 20.92
CA SER A 216 -14.70 7.18 20.12
C SER A 216 -14.93 8.70 20.16
N THR A 217 -14.60 9.34 21.28
CA THR A 217 -14.68 10.79 21.45
C THR A 217 -13.62 11.50 20.60
N ILE A 218 -12.42 10.95 20.51
CA ILE A 218 -11.34 11.50 19.68
C ILE A 218 -11.66 11.34 18.18
N MET A 219 -12.28 10.22 17.79
CA MET A 219 -12.84 10.08 16.44
C MET A 219 -13.86 11.19 16.14
N ALA A 220 -14.78 11.47 17.07
CA ALA A 220 -15.75 12.55 16.90
C ALA A 220 -15.10 13.95 16.88
N PHE A 221 -14.06 14.17 17.69
CA PHE A 221 -13.27 15.40 17.71
C PHE A 221 -12.61 15.66 16.34
N ASN A 222 -12.02 14.63 15.72
CA ASN A 222 -11.35 14.76 14.43
C ASN A 222 -12.32 15.16 13.29
N GLU A 223 -13.59 14.75 13.37
CA GLU A 223 -14.60 15.07 12.35
C GLU A 223 -15.28 16.44 12.57
N VAL A 224 -15.53 16.85 13.83
CA VAL A 224 -16.27 18.10 14.13
C VAL A 224 -15.35 19.30 14.31
N CYS A 225 -14.20 19.13 14.98
CA CYS A 225 -13.33 20.23 15.38
C CYS A 225 -11.83 19.86 15.35
N PRO A 226 -11.27 19.52 14.17
CA PRO A 226 -9.87 19.07 14.06
C PRO A 226 -8.83 20.10 14.52
N ASN A 227 -9.15 21.39 14.49
CA ASN A 227 -8.20 22.48 14.75
C ASN A 227 -8.25 23.04 16.19
N ARG A 228 -9.17 22.56 17.05
CA ARG A 228 -9.33 23.10 18.43
C ARG A 228 -8.42 22.38 19.42
N PHE A 229 -7.11 22.63 19.33
CA PHE A 229 -6.12 22.01 20.21
C PHE A 229 -6.24 22.41 21.69
N ASP A 230 -6.94 23.51 22.00
CA ASP A 230 -7.27 23.93 23.38
C ASP A 230 -7.88 22.80 24.22
N LEU A 231 -8.68 21.93 23.59
CA LEU A 231 -9.35 20.82 24.26
C LEU A 231 -8.42 19.61 24.49
N ILE A 232 -7.36 19.51 23.71
CA ILE A 232 -6.41 18.41 23.73
C ILE A 232 -5.25 18.68 24.70
N HIS A 233 -4.77 19.93 24.86
CA HIS A 233 -3.67 20.24 25.79
C HIS A 233 -3.88 19.64 27.18
N PRO A 234 -5.05 19.81 27.83
CA PRO A 234 -5.30 19.28 29.18
C PRO A 234 -5.33 17.74 29.24
N CYS A 235 -5.67 17.10 28.12
CA CYS A 235 -5.86 15.65 28.03
C CYS A 235 -4.65 14.93 27.42
N PHE A 236 -3.63 15.65 26.95
CA PHE A 236 -2.54 15.09 26.15
C PHE A 236 -1.79 13.96 26.88
N ARG A 237 -1.35 14.20 28.13
CA ARG A 237 -0.64 13.20 28.94
C ARG A 237 -1.50 11.98 29.25
N LYS A 238 -2.78 12.22 29.53
CA LYS A 238 -3.79 11.18 29.71
C LYS A 238 -3.94 10.32 28.45
N LEU A 239 -4.07 10.94 27.27
CA LEU A 239 -4.15 10.22 25.99
C LEU A 239 -2.91 9.35 25.74
N CYS A 240 -1.71 9.87 26.02
CA CYS A 240 -0.47 9.09 25.87
C CYS A 240 -0.44 7.89 26.83
N SER A 241 -0.83 8.07 28.09
CA SER A 241 -0.86 6.98 29.08
C SER A 241 -1.89 5.88 28.76
N LEU A 242 -3.04 6.28 28.20
CA LEU A 242 -4.15 5.38 27.88
C LEU A 242 -4.01 4.68 26.55
N LEU A 243 -3.09 5.11 25.71
CA LEU A 243 -2.99 4.65 24.33
C LEU A 243 -2.83 3.12 24.25
N GLY A 244 -2.06 2.53 25.17
CA GLY A 244 -1.89 1.07 25.26
C GLY A 244 -3.16 0.30 25.64
N ASP A 245 -4.08 0.92 26.39
CA ASP A 245 -5.29 0.29 26.93
C ASP A 245 -6.56 0.61 26.10
N CYS A 246 -6.44 1.43 25.06
CA CYS A 246 -7.54 1.73 24.13
C CYS A 246 -7.76 0.60 23.13
N ASP A 247 -8.96 0.56 22.52
CA ASP A 247 -9.26 -0.33 21.40
C ASP A 247 -8.49 0.06 20.15
N GLU A 248 -8.27 -0.88 19.24
CA GLU A 248 -7.42 -0.68 18.05
C GLU A 248 -7.91 0.49 17.17
N TRP A 249 -9.23 0.64 17.03
CA TRP A 249 -9.84 1.76 16.30
C TRP A 249 -9.66 3.11 17.02
N GLY A 250 -9.73 3.09 18.36
CA GLY A 250 -9.43 4.25 19.20
C GLY A 250 -7.97 4.64 19.11
N GLN A 251 -7.04 3.68 19.19
CA GLN A 251 -5.60 3.89 19.04
C GLN A 251 -5.28 4.59 17.71
N MET A 252 -5.86 4.13 16.60
CA MET A 252 -5.69 4.76 15.28
C MET A 252 -6.17 6.22 15.28
N SER A 253 -7.33 6.49 15.86
CA SER A 253 -7.91 7.82 15.93
C SER A 253 -7.08 8.77 16.79
N ILE A 254 -6.61 8.28 17.94
CA ILE A 254 -5.74 9.02 18.86
C ILE A 254 -4.39 9.33 18.23
N LEU A 255 -3.73 8.33 17.62
CA LEU A 255 -2.47 8.53 16.90
C LEU A 255 -2.61 9.58 15.79
N GLY A 256 -3.70 9.55 15.02
CA GLY A 256 -3.98 10.54 13.99
C GLY A 256 -4.02 11.98 14.52
N VAL A 257 -4.71 12.20 15.64
CA VAL A 257 -4.77 13.53 16.30
C VAL A 257 -3.42 13.90 16.92
N LEU A 258 -2.72 12.96 17.56
CA LEU A 258 -1.42 13.21 18.18
C LEU A 258 -0.34 13.57 17.16
N ILE A 259 -0.39 13.02 15.92
CA ILE A 259 0.52 13.41 14.83
C ILE A 259 0.31 14.88 14.47
N ARG A 260 -0.95 15.30 14.26
CA ARG A 260 -1.29 16.69 13.92
C ARG A 260 -0.97 17.65 15.06
N TYR A 261 -1.25 17.22 16.29
CA TYR A 261 -0.90 17.95 17.49
C TYR A 261 0.61 18.14 17.58
N GLY A 262 1.39 17.06 17.44
CA GLY A 262 2.85 17.15 17.54
C GLY A 262 3.47 18.05 16.48
N ARG A 263 2.92 18.03 15.25
CA ARG A 263 3.33 18.94 14.18
C ARG A 263 3.02 20.40 14.45
N ASN A 264 1.96 20.73 15.18
CA ASN A 264 1.57 22.11 15.47
C ASN A 264 2.13 22.65 16.80
N GLN A 265 2.61 21.79 17.69
CA GLN A 265 2.81 22.13 19.11
C GLN A 265 4.21 21.81 19.65
N PHE A 266 5.02 21.06 18.90
CA PHE A 266 6.42 20.82 19.19
C PHE A 266 7.28 21.38 18.05
N LEU A 267 8.50 21.78 18.39
CA LEU A 267 9.49 22.19 17.39
C LEU A 267 9.95 20.99 16.56
N ASN A 268 10.48 21.27 15.37
CA ASN A 268 11.06 20.23 14.54
C ASN A 268 12.22 19.55 15.28
N PRO A 269 12.17 18.22 15.51
CA PRO A 269 13.27 17.48 16.16
C PRO A 269 14.58 17.51 15.35
N ASN A 270 14.52 17.79 14.05
CA ASN A 270 15.68 17.83 13.15
C ASN A 270 15.74 19.19 12.40
N PRO A 271 16.11 20.30 13.08
CA PRO A 271 16.12 21.63 12.45
C PRO A 271 17.21 21.81 11.38
N ASN A 272 18.36 21.14 11.51
CA ASN A 272 19.49 21.26 10.60
C ASN A 272 19.48 20.21 9.46
N GLY A 273 18.36 19.50 9.29
CA GLY A 273 18.26 18.39 8.35
C GLY A 273 18.60 17.03 8.97
N GLU A 274 18.09 15.99 8.32
CA GLU A 274 18.03 14.64 8.88
C GLU A 274 19.41 13.95 8.94
N ASP A 275 20.29 14.26 7.97
CA ASP A 275 21.64 13.70 7.91
C ASP A 275 22.57 14.25 9.01
N GLU A 276 22.42 15.52 9.41
CA GLU A 276 23.20 16.11 10.51
C GLU A 276 22.69 15.64 11.88
N SER A 277 21.37 15.48 12.03
CA SER A 277 20.74 14.94 13.25
C SER A 277 21.10 13.48 13.56
N ARG A 278 21.65 12.75 12.57
CA ARG A 278 22.19 11.39 12.73
C ARG A 278 23.60 11.38 13.36
N VAL A 279 24.33 12.49 13.28
CA VAL A 279 25.77 12.56 13.62
C VAL A 279 26.04 13.09 15.04
N GLN A 280 25.07 13.68 15.73
CA GLN A 280 25.25 14.14 17.12
C GLN A 280 24.62 13.16 18.13
N PRO A 281 25.35 12.77 19.20
CA PRO A 281 25.84 13.73 20.20
C PRO A 281 27.37 13.70 20.39
N LYS A 282 28.06 14.79 20.06
CA LYS A 282 29.37 15.04 20.70
C LYS A 282 29.08 15.34 22.17
N LYS A 283 29.34 14.38 23.07
CA LYS A 283 29.42 14.66 24.51
C LYS A 283 30.34 15.85 24.71
N GLN A 284 29.80 17.01 25.09
CA GLN A 284 30.62 18.04 25.70
C GLN A 284 31.14 17.45 27.01
N ILE A 285 32.43 17.18 27.06
CA ILE A 285 33.13 17.06 28.33
C ILE A 285 32.99 18.43 28.97
N ILE A 286 32.17 18.53 30.01
CA ILE A 286 32.18 19.66 30.92
C ILE A 286 33.60 19.70 31.50
N ALA A 287 34.46 20.54 30.92
CA ALA A 287 35.73 20.89 31.52
C ALA A 287 35.40 21.67 32.79
N ASN A 288 35.41 20.93 33.91
CA ASN A 288 35.26 21.49 35.24
C ASN A 288 36.39 22.50 35.45
N ASN A 289 36.06 23.79 35.33
CA ASN A 289 37.03 24.86 35.47
C ASN A 289 37.27 25.11 36.96
N LYS A 290 38.27 24.43 37.53
CA LYS A 290 38.97 24.85 38.77
C LYS A 290 40.28 24.09 38.95
N SER A 291 41.31 24.45 38.17
CA SER A 291 42.70 24.31 38.62
C SER A 291 43.12 25.64 39.26
N PHE A 292 43.11 25.66 40.59
CA PHE A 292 43.44 26.83 41.43
C PHE A 292 44.96 26.91 41.77
N TYR A 293 45.81 26.05 41.21
CA TYR A 293 47.27 26.15 41.33
C TYR A 293 47.98 25.58 40.10
N SER A 294 48.40 26.44 39.17
CA SER A 294 49.68 26.26 38.46
C SER A 294 50.21 27.60 37.99
N SER A 295 51.27 28.02 38.64
CA SER A 295 52.08 29.20 38.37
C SER A 295 52.92 29.05 37.10
N SER A 296 53.05 30.18 36.42
CA SER A 296 54.20 30.62 35.61
C SER A 296 54.33 30.19 34.14
N ASP A 297 54.57 31.25 33.36
CA ASP A 297 55.28 31.37 32.09
C ASP A 297 54.53 31.23 30.74
N ASP A 298 54.45 32.43 30.12
CA ASP A 298 54.75 32.76 28.72
C ASP A 298 53.71 32.57 27.59
N SER A 299 53.35 33.73 27.01
CA SER A 299 53.22 34.13 25.59
C SER A 299 52.52 33.16 24.61
N ASP A 300 51.55 33.52 23.77
CA ASP A 300 51.34 34.75 23.00
C ASP A 300 49.90 34.79 22.43
N LYS A 301 49.51 35.97 21.92
CA LYS A 301 48.28 36.33 21.15
C LYS A 301 48.09 35.43 19.90
N SER A 302 46.98 35.22 19.20
CA SER A 302 45.67 35.85 18.87
C SER A 302 44.78 34.68 18.34
N ASP A 303 43.46 34.66 18.19
CA ASP A 303 42.48 35.58 17.58
C ASP A 303 41.08 35.18 18.11
N THR A 304 40.17 36.15 18.13
CA THR A 304 38.74 35.99 18.40
C THR A 304 38.06 35.20 17.27
N ASP A 305 37.75 33.93 17.51
CA ASP A 305 36.72 33.21 16.76
C ASP A 305 35.45 33.14 17.62
N GLU A 306 34.39 33.80 17.12
CA GLU A 306 33.02 33.66 17.63
C GLU A 306 32.60 32.19 17.47
N VAL A 307 32.51 31.47 18.59
CA VAL A 307 32.01 30.09 18.59
C VAL A 307 30.48 30.15 18.48
N GLU A 308 29.95 29.85 17.29
CA GLU A 308 28.55 29.48 17.11
C GLU A 308 28.23 28.30 18.04
N ILE A 309 27.35 28.55 19.01
CA ILE A 309 26.87 27.53 19.94
C ILE A 309 25.84 26.69 19.18
N ASP A 310 26.29 25.58 18.63
CA ASP A 310 25.45 24.56 18.01
C ASP A 310 24.45 24.04 19.07
N HIS A 311 23.17 24.40 18.93
CA HIS A 311 22.12 24.05 19.88
C HIS A 311 21.86 22.53 19.85
N VAL A 312 22.26 21.81 20.90
CA VAL A 312 21.72 20.47 21.17
C VAL A 312 20.24 20.65 21.43
N VAL A 313 19.39 20.23 20.48
CA VAL A 313 17.93 20.28 20.64
C VAL A 313 17.52 19.25 21.68
N GLU A 314 17.41 19.68 22.94
CA GLU A 314 16.77 18.88 23.97
C GLU A 314 15.29 18.70 23.59
N LEU A 315 14.88 17.45 23.38
CA LEU A 315 13.49 17.12 23.03
C LEU A 315 12.58 17.44 24.23
N ASP A 316 11.45 18.10 23.99
CA ASP A 316 10.44 18.37 25.03
C ASP A 316 10.05 17.06 25.77
N VAL A 317 9.94 17.13 27.10
CA VAL A 317 9.52 16.02 27.97
C VAL A 317 8.19 15.40 27.50
N ASP A 318 7.23 16.23 27.08
CA ASP A 318 5.92 15.77 26.60
C ASP A 318 6.03 15.13 25.21
N HIS A 319 6.97 15.58 24.38
CA HIS A 319 7.26 14.95 23.10
C HIS A 319 7.94 13.58 23.31
N GLU A 320 8.85 13.48 24.27
CA GLU A 320 9.52 12.22 24.62
C GLU A 320 8.52 11.21 25.20
N LEU A 321 7.59 11.67 26.02
CA LEU A 321 6.50 10.86 26.57
C LEU A 321 5.63 10.25 25.47
N LEU A 322 5.28 11.04 24.45
CA LEU A 322 4.51 10.58 23.30
C LEU A 322 5.25 9.43 22.58
N LEU A 323 6.53 9.63 22.25
CA LEU A 323 7.33 8.62 21.55
C LEU A 323 7.46 7.34 22.39
N LYS A 324 7.78 7.46 23.69
CA LYS A 324 7.88 6.33 24.63
C LYS A 324 6.58 5.53 24.72
N SER A 325 5.44 6.22 24.80
CA SER A 325 4.12 5.56 24.88
C SER A 325 3.73 4.78 23.62
N CYS A 326 4.29 5.16 22.46
CA CYS A 326 4.00 4.52 21.18
C CYS A 326 4.87 3.29 20.89
N ILE A 327 6.04 3.13 21.52
CA ILE A 327 6.96 2.00 21.26
C ILE A 327 6.29 0.63 21.43
N PRO A 328 5.52 0.34 22.50
CA PRO A 328 4.87 -0.95 22.66
C PRO A 328 3.88 -1.30 21.53
N LEU A 329 3.26 -0.28 20.93
CA LEU A 329 2.24 -0.45 19.88
C LEU A 329 2.84 -0.93 18.54
N LEU A 330 4.16 -0.82 18.35
CA LEU A 330 4.87 -1.41 17.20
C LEU A 330 4.78 -2.96 17.21
N GLN A 331 4.52 -3.55 18.38
CA GLN A 331 4.31 -4.98 18.54
C GLN A 331 2.83 -5.39 18.44
N SER A 332 1.92 -4.47 18.14
CA SER A 332 0.50 -4.79 18.02
C SER A 332 0.22 -5.76 16.86
N ARG A 333 -0.89 -6.51 17.01
CA ARG A 333 -1.38 -7.47 16.00
C ARG A 333 -2.01 -6.76 14.81
N ASN A 334 -2.64 -5.60 15.03
CA ASN A 334 -3.29 -4.83 13.99
C ASN A 334 -2.28 -4.06 13.13
N SER A 335 -2.18 -4.42 11.84
CA SER A 335 -1.30 -3.77 10.86
C SER A 335 -1.54 -2.27 10.72
N GLY A 336 -2.80 -1.82 10.89
CA GLY A 336 -3.16 -0.40 10.85
C GLY A 336 -2.50 0.38 11.98
N VAL A 337 -2.56 -0.13 13.21
CA VAL A 337 -1.95 0.51 14.40
C VAL A 337 -0.45 0.63 14.22
N VAL A 338 0.22 -0.44 13.77
CA VAL A 338 1.67 -0.41 13.52
C VAL A 338 2.02 0.63 12.45
N LEU A 339 1.25 0.74 11.36
CA LEU A 339 1.46 1.73 10.32
C LEU A 339 1.22 3.17 10.82
N ALA A 340 0.20 3.40 11.66
CA ALA A 340 -0.05 4.71 12.25
C ALA A 340 1.06 5.14 13.21
N VAL A 341 1.60 4.21 14.01
CA VAL A 341 2.77 4.46 14.84
C VAL A 341 4.00 4.73 13.98
N ALA A 342 4.24 3.93 12.93
CA ALA A 342 5.34 4.16 12.01
C ALA A 342 5.25 5.53 11.32
N LYS A 343 4.04 5.97 10.96
CA LYS A 343 3.77 7.32 10.47
C LYS A 343 4.13 8.38 11.51
N LEU A 344 3.74 8.18 12.77
CA LEU A 344 4.06 9.10 13.87
C LEU A 344 5.57 9.24 14.04
N PHE A 345 6.29 8.12 14.15
CA PHE A 345 7.75 8.11 14.25
C PHE A 345 8.39 8.77 13.02
N TYR A 346 7.96 8.41 11.80
CA TYR A 346 8.52 9.01 10.59
C TYR A 346 8.43 10.54 10.59
N TYR A 347 7.32 11.13 11.03
CA TYR A 347 7.12 12.57 10.98
C TYR A 347 7.56 13.35 12.23
N LEU A 348 7.62 12.72 13.41
CA LEU A 348 7.88 13.38 14.70
C LEU A 348 9.14 12.90 15.42
N SER A 349 9.70 11.73 15.11
CA SER A 349 10.86 11.23 15.85
C SER A 349 12.18 11.83 15.33
N PRO A 350 13.19 12.00 16.21
CA PRO A 350 14.57 12.21 15.79
C PRO A 350 15.06 11.11 14.83
N ALA A 351 16.05 11.42 13.99
CA ALA A 351 16.55 10.48 12.98
C ALA A 351 17.08 9.15 13.57
N THR A 352 17.61 9.19 14.79
CA THR A 352 18.13 8.01 15.52
C THR A 352 17.01 7.06 15.97
N GLU A 353 15.86 7.59 16.39
CA GLU A 353 14.73 6.78 16.83
C GLU A 353 13.88 6.25 15.67
N ALA A 354 13.94 6.92 14.51
CA ALA A 354 13.20 6.52 13.33
C ALA A 354 13.60 5.12 12.82
N GLU A 355 14.85 4.66 13.04
CA GLU A 355 15.29 3.32 12.62
C GLU A 355 14.51 2.19 13.32
N LYS A 356 13.92 2.46 14.48
CA LYS A 356 13.10 1.48 15.24
C LYS A 356 11.87 1.01 14.45
N ILE A 357 11.40 1.75 13.45
CA ILE A 357 10.20 1.40 12.65
C ILE A 357 10.46 0.33 11.60
N ALA A 358 11.72 0.10 11.20
CA ALA A 358 12.06 -0.76 10.06
C ALA A 358 11.64 -2.22 10.30
N LYS A 359 12.02 -2.79 11.45
CA LYS A 359 11.70 -4.19 11.80
C LYS A 359 10.19 -4.44 11.93
N PRO A 360 9.40 -3.60 12.63
CA PRO A 360 7.95 -3.71 12.67
C PRO A 360 7.28 -3.66 11.29
N LEU A 361 7.69 -2.75 10.40
CA LEU A 361 7.12 -2.66 9.06
C LEU A 361 7.44 -3.89 8.20
N VAL A 362 8.66 -4.39 8.27
CA VAL A 362 9.08 -5.62 7.59
C VAL A 362 8.30 -6.84 8.10
N ARG A 363 7.96 -6.89 9.39
CA ARG A 363 7.09 -7.94 9.96
C ARG A 363 5.72 -7.97 9.29
N LEU A 364 5.14 -6.82 8.96
CA LEU A 364 3.81 -6.73 8.32
C LEU A 364 3.80 -7.26 6.88
N LEU A 365 4.96 -7.37 6.23
CA LEU A 365 5.06 -7.93 4.86
C LEU A 365 4.68 -9.41 4.79
N ARG A 366 4.69 -10.10 5.94
CA ARG A 366 4.28 -11.51 6.08
C ARG A 366 2.76 -11.69 6.20
N SER A 367 1.99 -10.59 6.28
CA SER A 367 0.53 -10.61 6.33
C SER A 367 -0.08 -10.89 4.96
N HIS A 368 -1.41 -10.79 4.85
CA HIS A 368 -2.13 -10.93 3.57
C HIS A 368 -1.61 -9.96 2.50
N ARG A 369 -1.71 -10.36 1.22
CA ARG A 369 -1.16 -9.64 0.07
C ARG A 369 -1.63 -8.19 -0.02
N GLU A 370 -2.88 -7.91 0.34
CA GLU A 370 -3.49 -6.58 0.30
C GLU A 370 -2.85 -5.67 1.35
N GLN A 371 -2.64 -6.19 2.57
CA GLN A 371 -1.96 -5.45 3.63
C GLN A 371 -0.48 -5.24 3.29
N SER A 372 0.17 -6.26 2.74
CA SER A 372 1.58 -6.18 2.31
C SER A 372 1.77 -5.11 1.25
N TYR A 373 0.88 -5.01 0.26
CA TYR A 373 0.94 -3.95 -0.76
C TYR A 373 0.78 -2.54 -0.20
N VAL A 374 -0.18 -2.34 0.72
CA VAL A 374 -0.36 -1.04 1.40
C VAL A 374 0.91 -0.67 2.17
N VAL A 375 1.49 -1.62 2.91
CA VAL A 375 2.73 -1.39 3.66
C VAL A 375 3.91 -1.13 2.73
N LEU A 376 4.07 -1.88 1.64
CA LEU A 376 5.14 -1.68 0.65
C LEU A 376 5.06 -0.32 -0.02
N SER A 377 3.87 0.14 -0.40
CA SER A 377 3.69 1.46 -1.01
C SER A 377 4.13 2.58 -0.06
N ASN A 378 3.84 2.44 1.23
CA ASN A 378 4.31 3.34 2.27
C ASN A 378 5.83 3.26 2.46
N ILE A 379 6.41 2.05 2.50
CA ILE A 379 7.86 1.83 2.61
C ILE A 379 8.59 2.43 1.40
N ALA A 380 8.06 2.26 0.19
CA ALA A 380 8.63 2.81 -1.04
C ALA A 380 8.75 4.33 -0.92
N THR A 381 7.68 5.00 -0.50
CA THR A 381 7.67 6.45 -0.26
C THR A 381 8.63 6.87 0.86
N MET A 382 8.68 6.10 1.96
CA MET A 382 9.64 6.35 3.05
C MET A 382 11.09 6.20 2.56
N SER A 383 11.37 5.19 1.73
CA SER A 383 12.71 4.91 1.21
C SER A 383 13.20 5.96 0.22
N LEU A 384 12.31 6.60 -0.55
CA LEU A 384 12.69 7.71 -1.45
C LEU A 384 13.24 8.91 -0.69
N LYS A 385 12.64 9.24 0.46
CA LYS A 385 13.07 10.37 1.31
C LYS A 385 14.19 9.97 2.28
N ARG A 386 14.10 8.77 2.87
CA ARG A 386 15.03 8.25 3.89
C ARG A 386 15.47 6.80 3.57
N PRO A 387 16.41 6.60 2.62
CA PRO A 387 16.85 5.26 2.24
C PRO A 387 17.47 4.44 3.38
N TYR A 388 18.15 5.11 4.32
CA TYR A 388 18.89 4.49 5.42
C TYR A 388 18.01 3.66 6.37
N LEU A 389 16.71 3.97 6.49
CA LEU A 389 15.80 3.28 7.40
C LEU A 389 15.69 1.78 7.10
N PHE A 390 15.79 1.40 5.83
CA PHE A 390 15.55 0.03 5.39
C PHE A 390 16.81 -0.68 4.89
N GLU A 391 17.97 -0.01 4.94
CA GLU A 391 19.25 -0.53 4.45
C GLU A 391 19.64 -1.86 5.12
N SER A 392 19.47 -1.98 6.43
CA SER A 392 19.76 -3.23 7.17
C SER A 392 18.80 -4.38 6.82
N SER A 393 17.62 -4.06 6.29
CA SER A 393 16.53 -5.00 6.07
C SER A 393 16.30 -5.38 4.61
N PHE A 394 17.19 -4.95 3.69
CA PHE A 394 16.99 -5.06 2.24
C PHE A 394 16.66 -6.48 1.74
N GLN A 395 17.20 -7.51 2.39
CA GLN A 395 16.97 -8.93 2.05
C GLN A 395 15.49 -9.35 2.15
N HIS A 396 14.69 -8.67 2.98
CA HIS A 396 13.27 -8.99 3.14
C HIS A 396 12.42 -8.49 1.97
N PHE A 397 12.95 -7.61 1.12
CA PHE A 397 12.27 -7.10 -0.07
C PHE A 397 12.55 -7.93 -1.32
N TYR A 398 13.22 -9.08 -1.20
CA TYR A 398 13.34 -10.01 -2.32
C TYR A 398 11.97 -10.51 -2.78
N THR A 399 11.82 -10.63 -4.10
CA THR A 399 10.57 -11.02 -4.75
C THR A 399 10.44 -12.53 -4.82
N GLN A 400 9.25 -13.05 -4.54
CA GLN A 400 8.95 -14.47 -4.68
C GLN A 400 8.09 -14.73 -5.93
N SER A 401 8.19 -15.93 -6.52
CA SER A 401 7.45 -16.27 -7.74
C SER A 401 5.94 -16.36 -7.55
N SER A 402 5.45 -16.60 -6.32
CA SER A 402 4.02 -16.64 -5.97
C SER A 402 3.40 -15.25 -5.84
N GLU A 403 4.20 -14.20 -5.79
CA GLU A 403 3.71 -12.85 -5.53
C GLU A 403 3.07 -12.22 -6.78
N PRO A 404 1.97 -11.46 -6.61
CA PRO A 404 1.39 -10.68 -7.69
C PRO A 404 2.39 -9.68 -8.31
N VAL A 405 2.18 -9.34 -9.58
CA VAL A 405 3.04 -8.41 -10.34
C VAL A 405 3.24 -7.09 -9.61
N PHE A 406 2.16 -6.45 -9.12
CA PHE A 406 2.23 -5.17 -8.42
C PHE A 406 3.08 -5.18 -7.14
N ILE A 407 3.13 -6.30 -6.41
CA ILE A 407 3.99 -6.46 -5.23
C ILE A 407 5.45 -6.55 -5.65
N ARG A 408 5.71 -7.33 -6.71
CA ARG A 408 7.06 -7.53 -7.23
C ARG A 408 7.64 -6.24 -7.79
N ASP A 409 6.86 -5.46 -8.52
CA ASP A 409 7.29 -4.17 -9.08
C ASP A 409 7.60 -3.16 -7.97
N THR A 410 6.72 -3.06 -6.95
CA THR A 410 6.96 -2.17 -5.79
C THR A 410 8.21 -2.59 -5.01
N LYS A 411 8.44 -3.90 -4.83
CA LYS A 411 9.65 -4.43 -4.19
C LYS A 411 10.91 -4.12 -5.00
N LEU A 412 10.87 -4.26 -6.33
CA LEU A 412 11.98 -3.86 -7.20
C LEU A 412 12.30 -2.37 -7.05
N ASP A 413 11.28 -1.51 -7.01
CA ASP A 413 11.46 -0.07 -6.82
C ASP A 413 12.12 0.25 -5.48
N ILE A 414 11.66 -0.36 -4.39
CA ILE A 414 12.27 -0.25 -3.05
C ILE A 414 13.74 -0.70 -3.07
N LEU A 415 14.02 -1.85 -3.67
CA LEU A 415 15.36 -2.41 -3.78
C LEU A 415 16.33 -1.49 -4.55
N THR A 416 15.86 -0.81 -5.61
CA THR A 416 16.68 0.16 -6.34
C THR A 416 16.95 1.44 -5.57
N THR A 417 16.01 1.84 -4.72
CA THR A 417 16.11 3.07 -3.92
C THR A 417 17.05 2.91 -2.72
N ILE A 418 17.07 1.71 -2.11
CA ILE A 418 17.93 1.37 -0.97
C ILE A 418 19.34 0.92 -1.41
N ALA A 419 19.63 0.89 -2.72
CA ALA A 419 20.91 0.44 -3.23
C ALA A 419 22.05 1.37 -2.77
N THR A 420 22.98 0.82 -1.98
CA THR A 420 24.20 1.49 -1.50
C THR A 420 25.44 0.74 -1.99
N GLU A 421 26.62 1.35 -1.86
CA GLU A 421 27.87 0.72 -2.28
C GLU A 421 28.16 -0.60 -1.53
N ALA A 422 27.62 -0.76 -0.32
CA ALA A 422 27.81 -1.96 0.49
C ALA A 422 26.96 -3.15 0.02
N ASN A 423 25.72 -2.91 -0.42
CA ASN A 423 24.75 -3.97 -0.73
C ASN A 423 24.63 -4.29 -2.24
N ILE A 424 25.18 -3.44 -3.11
CA ILE A 424 24.98 -3.55 -4.56
C ILE A 424 25.46 -4.87 -5.16
N HIS A 425 26.50 -5.50 -4.60
CA HIS A 425 27.01 -6.79 -5.10
C HIS A 425 26.04 -7.94 -4.86
N THR A 426 25.41 -8.01 -3.69
CA THR A 426 24.38 -9.01 -3.39
C THR A 426 23.12 -8.73 -4.18
N LEU A 427 22.73 -7.46 -4.30
CA LEU A 427 21.55 -7.04 -5.06
C LEU A 427 21.66 -7.43 -6.54
N LEU A 428 22.77 -7.13 -7.20
CA LEU A 428 22.97 -7.47 -8.62
C LEU A 428 22.99 -8.98 -8.87
N THR A 429 23.46 -9.76 -7.89
CA THR A 429 23.44 -11.24 -7.99
C THR A 429 21.99 -11.74 -7.98
N GLU A 430 21.15 -11.16 -7.12
CA GLU A 430 19.73 -11.49 -7.03
C GLU A 430 18.95 -11.01 -8.28
N LEU A 431 19.16 -9.77 -8.73
CA LEU A 431 18.57 -9.26 -9.97
C LEU A 431 18.97 -10.11 -11.19
N GLN A 432 20.19 -10.65 -11.23
CA GLN A 432 20.61 -11.58 -12.27
C GLN A 432 19.81 -12.89 -12.25
N GLN A 433 19.34 -13.32 -11.08
CA GLN A 433 18.47 -14.48 -10.97
C GLN A 433 17.04 -14.16 -11.45
N TYR A 434 16.52 -12.95 -11.16
CA TYR A 434 15.20 -12.50 -11.63
C TYR A 434 15.09 -12.41 -13.15
N VAL A 435 16.18 -12.07 -13.84
CA VAL A 435 16.22 -12.06 -15.32
C VAL A 435 15.98 -13.45 -15.94
N LYS A 436 16.18 -14.54 -15.18
CA LYS A 436 15.91 -15.92 -15.66
C LYS A 436 14.46 -16.37 -15.45
N SER A 437 13.60 -15.52 -14.90
CA SER A 437 12.21 -15.86 -14.63
C SER A 437 11.40 -16.05 -15.92
N PRO A 438 10.31 -16.84 -15.89
CA PRO A 438 9.47 -17.09 -17.07
C PRO A 438 8.60 -15.87 -17.45
N ASN A 439 8.33 -14.97 -16.50
CA ASN A 439 7.49 -13.79 -16.73
C ASN A 439 8.32 -12.68 -17.37
N LYS A 440 8.07 -12.43 -18.67
CA LYS A 440 8.83 -11.50 -19.50
C LYS A 440 8.68 -10.03 -19.05
N ASP A 441 7.50 -9.66 -18.57
CA ASP A 441 7.24 -8.29 -18.10
C ASP A 441 8.01 -8.00 -16.81
N PHE A 442 8.05 -8.98 -15.90
CA PHE A 442 8.88 -8.89 -14.70
C PHE A 442 10.39 -8.86 -15.02
N VAL A 443 10.84 -9.59 -16.06
CA VAL A 443 12.22 -9.48 -16.54
C VAL A 443 12.51 -8.07 -17.09
N ALA A 444 11.58 -7.46 -17.83
CA ALA A 444 11.74 -6.09 -18.32
C ALA A 444 11.84 -5.09 -17.14
N ALA A 445 10.98 -5.19 -16.14
CA ALA A 445 11.05 -4.39 -14.92
C ALA A 445 12.38 -4.58 -14.16
N THR A 446 12.87 -5.83 -14.08
CA THR A 446 14.18 -6.15 -13.47
C THR A 446 15.34 -5.48 -14.24
N ILE A 447 15.28 -5.45 -15.57
CA ILE A 447 16.31 -4.80 -16.41
C ILE A 447 16.30 -3.29 -16.20
N GLN A 448 15.12 -2.68 -16.05
CA GLN A 448 15.00 -1.27 -15.65
C GLN A 448 15.53 -1.03 -14.24
N ALA A 449 15.31 -1.96 -13.31
CA ALA A 449 15.87 -1.88 -11.96
C ALA A 449 17.41 -1.92 -11.97
N ILE A 450 18.02 -2.79 -12.79
CA ILE A 450 19.48 -2.83 -13.00
C ILE A 450 19.99 -1.48 -13.57
N ALA A 451 19.22 -0.85 -14.47
CA ALA A 451 19.54 0.47 -15.00
C ALA A 451 19.60 1.53 -13.90
N ARG A 452 18.56 1.57 -13.05
CA ARG A 452 18.47 2.51 -11.92
C ARG A 452 19.64 2.31 -10.96
N CYS A 453 19.99 1.06 -10.64
CA CYS A 453 21.15 0.74 -9.81
C CYS A 453 22.47 1.26 -10.39
N ALA A 454 22.64 1.19 -11.72
CA ALA A 454 23.83 1.69 -12.39
C ALA A 454 23.91 3.23 -12.39
N THR A 455 22.77 3.92 -12.33
CA THR A 455 22.71 5.38 -12.19
C THR A 455 22.86 5.86 -10.76
N THR A 456 22.31 5.15 -9.77
CA THR A 456 22.42 5.51 -8.35
C THR A 456 23.81 5.21 -7.79
N VAL A 457 24.43 4.11 -8.20
CA VAL A 457 25.75 3.67 -7.74
C VAL A 457 26.73 3.57 -8.92
N PRO A 458 27.53 4.62 -9.21
CA PRO A 458 28.44 4.64 -10.34
C PRO A 458 29.49 3.53 -10.34
N THR A 459 29.95 3.07 -9.17
CA THR A 459 30.95 2.00 -9.02
C THR A 459 30.47 0.64 -9.57
N ALA A 460 29.16 0.43 -9.62
CA ALA A 460 28.56 -0.80 -10.14
C ALA A 460 28.23 -0.74 -11.64
N SER A 461 28.35 0.43 -12.27
CA SER A 461 27.96 0.65 -13.67
C SER A 461 28.64 -0.32 -14.65
N ASP A 462 29.94 -0.57 -14.52
CA ASP A 462 30.68 -1.51 -15.38
C ASP A 462 30.24 -2.97 -15.24
N LYS A 463 29.80 -3.39 -14.04
CA LYS A 463 29.25 -4.73 -13.82
C LYS A 463 27.87 -4.84 -14.47
N CYS A 464 27.03 -3.80 -14.31
CA CYS A 464 25.70 -3.72 -14.94
C CYS A 464 25.78 -3.72 -16.47
N LEU A 465 26.70 -2.94 -17.06
CA LEU A 465 26.93 -2.91 -18.51
C LEU A 465 27.32 -4.30 -19.04
N ARG A 466 28.24 -5.01 -18.38
CA ARG A 466 28.62 -6.38 -18.76
C ARG A 466 27.46 -7.36 -18.66
N LEU A 467 26.63 -7.24 -17.62
CA LEU A 467 25.42 -8.05 -17.44
C LEU A 467 24.44 -7.80 -18.60
N LEU A 468 24.09 -6.55 -18.88
CA LEU A 468 23.17 -6.15 -19.94
C LEU A 468 23.69 -6.60 -21.33
N MET A 469 24.98 -6.47 -21.60
CA MET A 469 25.60 -6.96 -22.85
C MET A 469 25.46 -8.48 -23.01
N LYS A 470 25.43 -9.26 -21.91
CA LYS A 470 25.16 -10.70 -21.95
C LYS A 470 23.70 -11.00 -22.31
N LEU A 471 22.76 -10.17 -21.87
CA LEU A 471 21.32 -10.34 -22.13
C LEU A 471 20.93 -10.08 -23.58
N LEU A 472 21.74 -9.32 -24.32
CA LEU A 472 21.55 -9.11 -25.77
C LEU A 472 21.64 -10.39 -26.61
N ARG A 473 22.27 -11.44 -26.09
CA ARG A 473 22.36 -12.75 -26.77
C ARG A 473 21.17 -13.65 -26.44
N SER A 474 20.19 -13.17 -25.68
CA SER A 474 18.98 -13.93 -25.38
C SER A 474 18.10 -14.07 -26.63
N ARG A 475 17.32 -15.15 -26.69
CA ARG A 475 16.40 -15.43 -27.81
C ARG A 475 15.12 -14.59 -27.75
N ASN A 476 14.87 -13.88 -26.65
CA ASN A 476 13.61 -13.19 -26.41
C ASN A 476 13.71 -11.73 -26.82
N GLU A 477 12.91 -11.34 -27.82
CA GLU A 477 12.91 -10.00 -28.40
C GLU A 477 12.62 -8.90 -27.39
N LEU A 478 11.71 -9.12 -26.43
CA LEU A 478 11.36 -8.13 -25.40
C LEU A 478 12.55 -7.82 -24.47
N VAL A 479 13.27 -8.87 -24.04
CA VAL A 479 14.46 -8.74 -23.18
C VAL A 479 15.57 -7.99 -23.90
N VAL A 480 15.75 -8.28 -25.19
CA VAL A 480 16.73 -7.60 -26.03
C VAL A 480 16.35 -6.14 -26.26
N ALA A 481 15.08 -5.86 -26.55
CA ALA A 481 14.56 -4.50 -26.72
C ALA A 481 14.83 -3.64 -25.48
N GLU A 482 14.46 -4.14 -24.30
CA GLU A 482 14.60 -3.42 -23.03
C GLU A 482 16.08 -3.27 -22.63
N SER A 483 16.88 -4.33 -22.83
CA SER A 483 18.33 -4.28 -22.56
C SER A 483 19.03 -3.24 -23.42
N VAL A 484 18.68 -3.13 -24.72
CA VAL A 484 19.24 -2.10 -25.61
C VAL A 484 18.76 -0.72 -25.20
N LEU A 485 17.47 -0.54 -24.89
CA LEU A 485 16.93 0.73 -24.39
C LEU A 485 17.73 1.22 -23.17
N VAL A 486 17.87 0.37 -22.15
CA VAL A 486 18.64 0.67 -20.94
C VAL A 486 20.10 0.96 -21.25
N LEU A 487 20.77 0.15 -22.09
CA LEU A 487 22.16 0.39 -22.49
C LEU A 487 22.31 1.74 -23.17
N THR A 488 21.39 2.11 -24.07
CA THR A 488 21.46 3.40 -24.76
C THR A 488 21.29 4.59 -23.81
N ARG A 489 20.47 4.45 -22.76
CA ARG A 489 20.32 5.46 -21.71
C ARG A 489 21.61 5.58 -20.88
N LEU A 490 22.19 4.47 -20.44
CA LEU A 490 23.44 4.47 -19.65
C LEU A 490 24.65 4.99 -20.46
N LEU A 491 24.66 4.74 -21.77
CA LEU A 491 25.73 5.13 -22.69
C LEU A 491 25.46 6.48 -23.38
N GLN A 492 24.39 7.21 -23.05
CA GLN A 492 24.04 8.45 -23.73
C GLN A 492 25.15 9.50 -23.67
N VAL A 493 25.87 9.57 -22.56
CA VAL A 493 26.98 10.51 -22.37
C VAL A 493 28.24 9.94 -23.02
N PRO A 494 28.80 10.60 -24.06
CA PRO A 494 29.99 10.12 -24.72
C PRO A 494 31.19 10.15 -23.78
N ASN A 495 31.84 9.00 -23.63
CA ASN A 495 33.07 8.79 -22.86
C ASN A 495 33.94 7.78 -23.62
N ASP A 496 35.24 8.03 -23.67
CA ASP A 496 36.22 7.19 -24.36
C ASP A 496 36.24 5.76 -23.82
N GLU A 497 36.04 5.56 -22.52
CA GLU A 497 35.99 4.22 -21.91
C GLU A 497 34.77 3.40 -22.37
N ARG A 498 33.65 4.09 -22.58
CA ARG A 498 32.36 3.50 -22.99
C ARG A 498 32.28 3.23 -24.50
N SER A 499 33.18 3.82 -25.29
CA SER A 499 33.26 3.63 -26.75
C SER A 499 33.42 2.16 -27.17
N LYS A 500 34.13 1.36 -26.38
CA LYS A 500 34.32 -0.09 -26.60
C LYS A 500 33.00 -0.85 -26.53
N SER A 501 32.11 -0.48 -25.60
CA SER A 501 30.78 -1.06 -25.45
C SER A 501 29.88 -0.72 -26.64
N VAL A 502 29.98 0.51 -27.16
CA VAL A 502 29.27 0.93 -28.38
C VAL A 502 29.72 0.13 -29.60
N ILE A 503 31.02 -0.09 -29.77
CA ILE A 503 31.55 -0.93 -30.87
C ILE A 503 31.02 -2.37 -30.76
N ALA A 504 30.93 -2.91 -29.53
CA ALA A 504 30.37 -4.25 -29.32
C ALA A 504 28.87 -4.31 -29.66
N LEU A 505 28.09 -3.26 -29.35
CA LEU A 505 26.67 -3.14 -29.75
C LEU A 505 26.50 -3.09 -31.26
N VAL A 506 27.33 -2.31 -31.96
CA VAL A 506 27.30 -2.20 -33.42
C VAL A 506 27.52 -3.56 -34.09
N LYS A 507 28.45 -4.38 -33.57
CA LYS A 507 28.68 -5.74 -34.12
C LYS A 507 27.45 -6.65 -34.00
N LEU A 508 26.58 -6.40 -33.02
CA LEU A 508 25.34 -7.16 -32.84
C LEU A 508 24.22 -6.67 -33.76
N LEU A 509 24.32 -5.48 -34.36
CA LEU A 509 23.29 -4.90 -35.23
C LEU A 509 22.93 -5.81 -36.41
N GLU A 510 23.86 -6.61 -36.93
CA GLU A 510 23.59 -7.53 -38.05
C GLU A 510 22.63 -8.66 -37.65
N THR A 511 22.68 -9.08 -36.38
CA THR A 511 21.90 -10.20 -35.85
C THR A 511 20.56 -9.78 -35.27
N LEU A 512 20.41 -8.50 -34.91
CA LEU A 512 19.23 -7.97 -34.22
C LEU A 512 18.12 -7.64 -35.21
N GLN A 513 16.98 -8.32 -35.09
CA GLN A 513 15.77 -8.07 -35.88
C GLN A 513 14.84 -7.02 -35.22
N VAL A 514 14.94 -6.83 -33.89
CA VAL A 514 14.03 -5.97 -33.14
C VAL A 514 14.17 -4.49 -33.57
N PRO A 515 13.14 -3.85 -34.13
CA PRO A 515 13.29 -2.54 -34.76
C PRO A 515 13.64 -1.41 -33.77
N MET A 516 13.00 -1.40 -32.61
CA MET A 516 13.28 -0.43 -31.55
C MET A 516 14.75 -0.48 -31.08
N ALA A 517 15.30 -1.68 -30.94
CA ALA A 517 16.70 -1.87 -30.57
C ALA A 517 17.66 -1.35 -31.66
N ARG A 518 17.36 -1.63 -32.94
CA ARG A 518 18.14 -1.15 -34.09
C ARG A 518 18.15 0.37 -34.16
N ALA A 519 16.97 0.99 -34.00
CA ALA A 519 16.82 2.44 -33.97
C ALA A 519 17.66 3.08 -32.84
N ASN A 520 17.60 2.53 -31.63
CA ASN A 520 18.38 3.03 -30.48
C ASN A 520 19.90 2.89 -30.68
N ILE A 521 20.38 1.77 -31.25
CA ILE A 521 21.80 1.58 -31.56
C ILE A 521 22.27 2.61 -32.60
N LEU A 522 21.49 2.83 -33.67
CA LEU A 522 21.81 3.83 -34.70
C LEU A 522 21.84 5.25 -34.13
N TRP A 523 20.90 5.56 -33.25
CA TRP A 523 20.89 6.83 -32.53
C TRP A 523 22.14 7.01 -31.66
N LEU A 524 22.54 5.97 -30.93
CA LEU A 524 23.74 5.97 -30.08
C LEU A 524 25.01 6.19 -30.90
N VAL A 525 25.16 5.50 -32.04
CA VAL A 525 26.28 5.73 -32.98
C VAL A 525 26.30 7.17 -33.47
N GLY A 526 25.14 7.78 -33.70
CA GLY A 526 25.03 9.19 -34.06
C GLY A 526 25.46 10.15 -32.95
N GLN A 527 25.37 9.75 -31.68
CA GLN A 527 25.86 10.54 -30.54
C GLN A 527 27.39 10.44 -30.38
N TYR A 528 27.93 9.23 -30.58
CA TYR A 528 29.38 8.97 -30.59
C TYR A 528 30.03 9.29 -31.95
N ALA A 529 29.36 10.01 -32.85
CA ALA A 529 29.87 10.26 -34.20
C ALA A 529 31.16 11.10 -34.20
N GLU A 530 31.34 11.99 -33.21
CA GLU A 530 32.61 12.74 -33.03
C GLU A 530 33.73 11.84 -32.47
N THR A 531 33.40 10.93 -31.54
CA THR A 531 34.37 10.04 -30.86
C THR A 531 34.78 8.83 -31.72
N LEU A 532 33.89 8.35 -32.60
CA LEU A 532 34.06 7.16 -33.43
C LEU A 532 33.97 7.49 -34.95
N PRO A 533 34.93 8.25 -35.50
CA PRO A 533 34.86 8.74 -36.89
C PRO A 533 34.89 7.63 -37.94
N LYS A 534 35.44 6.45 -37.63
CA LYS A 534 35.52 5.30 -38.55
C LYS A 534 34.29 4.40 -38.52
N VAL A 535 33.64 4.25 -37.37
CA VAL A 535 32.53 3.29 -37.19
C VAL A 535 31.23 3.83 -37.78
N GLY A 536 30.96 5.13 -37.60
CA GLY A 536 29.72 5.76 -38.09
C GLY A 536 29.47 5.56 -39.59
N PRO A 537 30.45 5.85 -40.48
CA PRO A 537 30.31 5.64 -41.92
C PRO A 537 30.03 4.19 -42.33
N ASP A 538 30.68 3.22 -41.69
CA ASP A 538 30.50 1.80 -41.98
C ASP A 538 29.11 1.31 -41.58
N VAL A 539 28.63 1.72 -40.40
CA VAL A 539 27.27 1.42 -39.93
C VAL A 539 26.22 2.02 -40.84
N LEU A 540 26.41 3.28 -41.25
CA LEU A 540 25.51 3.92 -42.21
C LEU A 540 25.46 3.13 -43.51
N ARG A 541 26.61 2.77 -44.09
CA ARG A 541 26.67 1.98 -45.34
C ARG A 541 25.86 0.69 -45.25
N GLN A 542 25.93 -0.02 -44.13
CA GLN A 542 25.15 -1.24 -43.91
C GLN A 542 23.65 -0.98 -43.74
N ALA A 543 23.28 -0.01 -42.90
CA ALA A 543 21.88 0.32 -42.64
C ALA A 543 21.16 0.79 -43.91
N VAL A 544 21.86 1.54 -44.76
CA VAL A 544 21.33 2.07 -46.03
C VAL A 544 21.07 0.96 -47.05
N LYS A 545 21.86 -0.11 -47.06
CA LYS A 545 21.63 -1.28 -47.94
C LYS A 545 20.29 -1.95 -47.65
N ASN A 546 19.89 -2.00 -46.38
CA ASN A 546 18.66 -2.67 -45.94
C ASN A 546 17.48 -1.69 -45.72
N PHE A 547 17.65 -0.39 -45.99
CA PHE A 547 16.70 0.68 -45.64
C PHE A 547 15.23 0.40 -46.01
N VAL A 548 14.97 -0.19 -47.18
CA VAL A 548 13.62 -0.49 -47.66
C VAL A 548 12.92 -1.57 -46.81
N LYS A 549 13.69 -2.50 -46.23
CA LYS A 549 13.20 -3.61 -45.40
C LYS A 549 13.06 -3.26 -43.92
N GLU A 550 13.58 -2.13 -43.48
CA GLU A 550 13.52 -1.70 -42.08
C GLU A 550 12.16 -1.12 -41.72
N ASP A 551 11.80 -1.09 -40.44
CA ASP A 551 10.62 -0.38 -39.95
C ASP A 551 10.82 1.14 -39.89
N ASN A 552 9.70 1.87 -39.82
CA ASN A 552 9.67 3.33 -39.90
C ASN A 552 10.50 4.01 -38.80
N ILE A 553 10.47 3.49 -37.56
CA ILE A 553 11.26 4.02 -36.43
C ILE A 553 12.76 3.95 -36.74
N THR A 554 13.23 2.85 -37.33
CA THR A 554 14.62 2.66 -37.73
C THR A 554 14.98 3.56 -38.92
N LYS A 555 14.11 3.66 -39.93
CA LYS A 555 14.31 4.55 -41.10
C LYS A 555 14.54 6.00 -40.68
N LEU A 556 13.75 6.51 -39.74
CA LEU A 556 13.89 7.86 -39.19
C LEU A 556 15.25 8.07 -38.51
N GLN A 557 15.76 7.05 -37.79
CA GLN A 557 17.09 7.13 -37.17
C GLN A 557 18.23 7.02 -38.19
N ILE A 558 18.08 6.22 -39.26
CA ILE A 558 19.06 6.16 -40.36
C ILE A 558 19.19 7.52 -41.03
N LEU A 559 18.06 8.18 -41.32
CA LEU A 559 18.01 9.53 -41.87
C LEU A 559 18.74 10.52 -40.95
N THR A 560 18.46 10.47 -39.64
CA THR A 560 19.09 11.35 -38.65
C THR A 560 20.59 11.10 -38.54
N LEU A 561 21.03 9.83 -38.53
CA LEU A 561 22.44 9.45 -38.51
C LEU A 561 23.18 9.96 -39.75
N SER A 562 22.59 9.82 -40.93
CA SER A 562 23.18 10.30 -42.18
C SER A 562 23.41 11.82 -42.18
N ALA A 563 22.45 12.58 -41.67
CA ALA A 563 22.55 14.03 -41.55
C ALA A 563 23.62 14.46 -40.53
N LYS A 564 23.68 13.80 -39.36
CA LYS A 564 24.71 14.04 -38.33
C LYS A 564 26.12 13.79 -38.87
N LEU A 565 26.34 12.68 -39.59
CA LEU A 565 27.66 12.31 -40.11
C LEU A 565 28.16 13.30 -41.19
N ILE A 566 27.27 13.83 -42.02
CA ILE A 566 27.63 14.86 -43.01
C ILE A 566 27.90 16.20 -42.36
N CYS A 567 27.13 16.56 -41.33
CA CYS A 567 27.39 17.79 -40.58
C CYS A 567 28.79 17.78 -39.97
N LEU A 568 29.28 16.62 -39.52
CA LEU A 568 30.63 16.47 -38.97
C LEU A 568 31.72 16.37 -40.05
N ASN A 569 31.44 15.67 -41.16
CA ASN A 569 32.41 15.40 -42.22
C ASN A 569 31.89 15.83 -43.62
N PRO A 570 31.73 17.14 -43.88
CA PRO A 570 31.11 17.63 -45.12
C PRO A 570 31.95 17.35 -46.36
N MET A 571 33.27 17.18 -46.22
CA MET A 571 34.21 16.96 -47.32
C MET A 571 34.30 15.49 -47.75
N HIS A 572 33.64 14.55 -47.05
CA HIS A 572 33.76 13.13 -47.34
C HIS A 572 32.80 12.71 -48.47
N GLU A 573 33.34 12.51 -49.67
CA GLU A 573 32.58 12.22 -50.89
C GLU A 573 31.61 11.03 -50.76
N VAL A 574 32.06 9.92 -50.18
CA VAL A 574 31.23 8.71 -49.99
C VAL A 574 30.04 8.95 -49.06
N LEU A 575 30.20 9.79 -48.03
CA LEU A 575 29.10 10.09 -47.09
C LEU A 575 28.04 10.96 -47.77
N ASN A 576 28.48 11.93 -48.57
CA ASN A 576 27.58 12.76 -49.37
C ASN A 576 26.76 11.93 -50.36
N LEU A 577 27.40 10.97 -51.04
CA LEU A 577 26.71 10.03 -51.94
C LEU A 577 25.70 9.15 -51.18
N LEU A 578 26.08 8.62 -50.01
CA LEU A 578 25.19 7.80 -49.18
C LEU A 578 23.96 8.60 -48.70
N ASN A 579 24.13 9.83 -48.22
CA ASN A 579 23.00 10.67 -47.79
C ASN A 579 22.08 11.03 -48.95
N GLN A 580 22.62 11.41 -50.11
CA GLN A 580 21.80 11.65 -51.29
C GLN A 580 20.99 10.41 -51.68
N TYR A 581 21.61 9.23 -51.60
CA TYR A 581 20.94 7.96 -51.87
C TYR A 581 19.80 7.69 -50.87
N VAL A 582 20.05 7.82 -49.56
CA VAL A 582 19.01 7.63 -48.52
C VAL A 582 17.87 8.62 -48.66
N LEU A 583 18.17 9.90 -48.88
CA LEU A 583 17.15 10.94 -49.07
C LEU A 583 16.28 10.68 -50.31
N ASN A 584 16.86 10.11 -51.37
CA ASN A 584 16.11 9.73 -52.57
C ASN A 584 15.24 8.49 -52.32
N LEU A 585 15.72 7.49 -51.57
CA LEU A 585 14.89 6.35 -51.16
C LEU A 585 13.72 6.80 -50.28
N ALA A 586 13.99 7.60 -49.25
CA ALA A 586 13.00 8.10 -48.31
C ALA A 586 11.95 9.01 -48.97
N ARG A 587 12.26 9.66 -50.10
CA ARG A 587 11.31 10.49 -50.86
C ARG A 587 10.09 9.71 -51.34
N TYR A 588 10.28 8.43 -51.67
CA TYR A 588 9.25 7.55 -52.22
C TYR A 588 8.75 6.52 -51.19
N ASP A 589 9.05 6.72 -49.91
CA ASP A 589 8.57 5.85 -48.85
C ASP A 589 7.03 5.97 -48.67
N THR A 590 6.40 4.91 -48.18
CA THR A 590 4.96 4.87 -47.95
C THR A 590 4.56 5.77 -46.79
N ASP A 591 5.39 5.84 -45.74
CA ASP A 591 5.13 6.66 -44.56
C ASP A 591 5.28 8.16 -44.88
N TYR A 592 4.36 8.97 -44.35
CA TYR A 592 4.43 10.42 -44.48
C TYR A 592 5.51 11.03 -43.58
N ASP A 593 5.74 10.49 -42.37
CA ASP A 593 6.72 11.05 -41.42
C ASP A 593 8.15 10.88 -41.95
N VAL A 594 8.46 9.71 -42.50
CA VAL A 594 9.76 9.43 -43.15
C VAL A 594 9.99 10.39 -44.32
N ARG A 595 8.95 10.66 -45.14
CA ARG A 595 9.03 11.61 -46.27
C ARG A 595 9.22 13.05 -45.81
N ASP A 596 8.50 13.48 -44.79
CA ASP A 596 8.60 14.84 -44.24
C ASP A 596 9.96 15.07 -43.57
N ARG A 597 10.42 14.11 -42.78
CA ARG A 597 11.77 14.12 -42.20
C ARG A 597 12.85 14.18 -43.28
N ALA A 598 12.71 13.41 -44.35
CA ALA A 598 13.64 13.44 -45.48
C ALA A 598 13.63 14.80 -46.20
N ARG A 599 12.46 15.42 -46.41
CA ARG A 599 12.37 16.78 -47.00
C ARG A 599 13.07 17.82 -46.13
N PHE A 600 12.83 17.75 -44.81
CA PHE A 600 13.46 18.63 -43.83
C PHE A 600 14.99 18.48 -43.84
N LEU A 601 15.50 17.25 -43.69
CA LEU A 601 16.94 16.98 -43.70
C LEU A 601 17.58 17.28 -45.05
N ARG A 602 16.87 17.10 -46.16
CA ARG A 602 17.35 17.45 -47.50
C ARG A 602 17.56 18.96 -47.65
N ALA A 603 16.62 19.77 -47.14
CA ALA A 603 16.75 21.22 -47.18
C ALA A 603 17.96 21.72 -46.38
N LEU A 604 18.28 21.04 -45.28
CA LEU A 604 19.40 21.37 -44.41
C LEU A 604 20.76 20.88 -44.94
N THR A 605 20.85 19.63 -45.42
CA THR A 605 22.13 18.96 -45.75
C THR A 605 22.60 19.18 -47.18
N ILE A 606 21.70 19.40 -48.15
CA ILE A 606 22.09 19.60 -49.55
C ILE A 606 22.31 21.11 -49.82
N PRO A 607 23.46 21.50 -50.41
CA PRO A 607 23.65 22.84 -50.93
C PRO A 607 22.77 23.03 -52.17
N ASN A 608 21.55 23.53 -51.99
CA ASN A 608 20.71 23.95 -53.12
C ASN A 608 21.31 25.24 -53.71
N GLY A 609 21.83 25.17 -54.94
CA GLY A 609 22.34 26.32 -55.71
C GLY A 609 21.26 27.23 -56.29
N GLY A 610 20.11 27.38 -55.61
CA GLY A 610 19.01 28.26 -56.04
C GLY A 610 18.68 29.26 -54.94
N GLU A 611 18.37 30.50 -55.33
CA GLU A 611 17.97 31.63 -54.48
C GLU A 611 17.07 31.20 -53.31
N GLY A 612 17.70 30.94 -52.15
CA GLY A 612 17.07 30.30 -51.01
C GLY A 612 16.72 31.32 -49.94
N LYS A 613 15.44 31.38 -49.58
CA LYS A 613 14.84 32.14 -48.47
C LYS A 613 15.84 32.41 -47.33
N ALA A 614 16.03 33.68 -46.95
CA ALA A 614 17.05 34.12 -45.98
C ALA A 614 17.11 33.29 -44.68
N GLY A 615 15.97 32.82 -44.16
CA GLY A 615 15.91 31.99 -42.95
C GLY A 615 16.53 30.59 -43.08
N LEU A 616 16.64 30.04 -44.30
CA LEU A 616 17.19 28.71 -44.53
C LEU A 616 18.73 28.71 -44.58
N SER A 617 19.32 29.84 -45.00
CA SER A 617 20.77 30.07 -44.91
C SER A 617 21.20 30.25 -43.45
N GLN A 618 20.41 30.96 -42.64
CA GLN A 618 20.64 31.10 -41.19
C GLN A 618 20.55 29.75 -40.46
N LEU A 619 19.55 28.92 -40.78
CA LEU A 619 19.42 27.57 -40.21
C LEU A 619 20.59 26.64 -40.55
N LYS A 620 21.27 26.86 -41.68
CA LYS A 620 22.47 26.10 -42.06
C LYS A 620 23.69 26.46 -41.21
N GLU A 621 23.80 27.71 -40.76
CA GLU A 621 24.86 28.13 -39.84
C GLU A 621 24.72 27.43 -38.48
N TYR A 622 23.49 27.23 -38.01
CA TYR A 622 23.19 26.52 -36.76
C TYR A 622 22.98 25.00 -36.92
N LEU A 623 23.33 24.42 -38.09
CA LEU A 623 23.08 23.01 -38.37
C LEU A 623 23.72 22.06 -37.34
N LYS A 624 24.95 22.39 -36.91
CA LYS A 624 25.68 21.62 -35.90
C LYS A 624 24.92 21.63 -34.57
N GLU A 625 24.42 22.78 -34.15
CA GLU A 625 23.69 22.95 -32.89
C GLU A 625 22.30 22.28 -32.93
N ILE A 626 21.62 22.33 -34.07
CA ILE A 626 20.29 21.71 -34.26
C ILE A 626 20.36 20.18 -34.21
N LEU A 627 21.37 19.58 -34.86
CA LEU A 627 21.47 18.13 -34.98
C LEU A 627 22.24 17.46 -33.83
N LEU A 628 23.20 18.16 -33.23
CA LEU A 628 24.06 17.63 -32.15
C LEU A 628 23.77 18.30 -30.79
N SER A 629 22.57 18.87 -30.62
CA SER A 629 22.12 19.39 -29.33
C SER A 629 22.33 18.35 -28.22
N ASN A 630 22.96 18.74 -27.13
CA ASN A 630 23.07 17.89 -25.94
C ASN A 630 21.66 17.58 -25.43
N LYS A 631 21.28 16.31 -25.53
CA LYS A 631 20.03 15.83 -24.93
C LYS A 631 20.34 15.46 -23.49
N GLU A 632 19.54 15.98 -22.56
CA GLU A 632 19.60 15.54 -21.17
C GLU A 632 19.29 14.04 -21.10
N PRO A 633 19.99 13.29 -20.23
CA PRO A 633 19.70 11.88 -20.04
C PRO A 633 18.27 11.74 -19.47
N PRO A 634 17.44 10.84 -20.02
CA PRO A 634 16.12 10.59 -19.45
C PRO A 634 16.29 10.05 -18.03
N VAL A 635 15.76 10.78 -17.05
CA VAL A 635 15.68 10.31 -15.66
C VAL A 635 14.67 9.18 -15.64
N ILE A 636 15.07 8.01 -15.13
CA ILE A 636 14.13 6.89 -14.95
C ILE A 636 13.35 7.18 -13.68
N GLU A 637 12.29 7.96 -13.82
CA GLU A 637 11.37 8.17 -12.71
C GLU A 637 10.69 6.84 -12.36
N SER A 638 10.61 6.53 -11.07
CA SER A 638 9.74 5.46 -10.58
C SER A 638 8.33 6.06 -10.44
N GLU A 639 7.28 5.27 -10.70
CA GLU A 639 5.90 5.69 -10.46
C GLU A 639 5.70 6.19 -9.02
N VAL A 640 6.54 5.69 -8.08
CA VAL A 640 6.57 6.08 -6.67
C VAL A 640 7.00 7.53 -6.44
N GLN A 641 7.77 8.16 -7.35
CA GLN A 641 8.15 9.57 -7.20
C GLN A 641 6.96 10.53 -7.29
N SER A 642 5.98 10.24 -8.14
CA SER A 642 4.71 10.99 -8.20
C SER A 642 3.86 10.83 -6.92
N ALA A 643 4.08 9.74 -6.17
CA ALA A 643 3.39 9.46 -4.92
C ALA A 643 4.01 10.20 -3.71
N ALA A 644 5.26 10.65 -3.81
CA ALA A 644 6.03 11.17 -2.68
C ALA A 644 5.49 12.48 -2.07
N ASP A 645 4.57 13.14 -2.79
CA ASP A 645 3.90 14.37 -2.36
C ASP A 645 2.78 14.12 -1.34
N TYR A 646 2.30 12.87 -1.22
CA TYR A 646 1.21 12.54 -0.30
C TYR A 646 1.71 12.01 1.05
N ASN A 647 0.91 12.26 2.10
CA ASN A 647 1.19 11.79 3.44
C ASN A 647 1.20 10.25 3.50
N ILE A 648 2.16 9.70 4.22
CA ILE A 648 2.24 8.28 4.53
C ILE A 648 0.94 7.82 5.24
N GLY A 649 0.49 6.62 4.90
CA GLY A 649 -0.71 5.98 5.42
C GLY A 649 -2.02 6.59 4.92
N SER A 650 -1.98 7.51 3.96
CA SER A 650 -3.18 8.06 3.34
C SER A 650 -3.64 7.22 2.14
N LEU A 651 -4.95 7.21 1.87
CA LEU A 651 -5.48 6.59 0.65
C LEU A 651 -5.05 7.35 -0.60
N SER A 652 -4.86 8.68 -0.51
CA SER A 652 -4.34 9.52 -1.58
C SER A 652 -2.97 9.08 -2.08
N LEU A 653 -2.12 8.55 -1.19
CA LEU A 653 -0.83 7.98 -1.55
C LEU A 653 -0.98 6.76 -2.45
N LEU A 654 -1.89 5.84 -2.11
CA LEU A 654 -2.14 4.63 -2.90
C LEU A 654 -2.84 4.93 -4.23
N ALA A 655 -3.67 5.97 -4.27
CA ALA A 655 -4.41 6.37 -5.45
C ALA A 655 -3.62 7.32 -6.38
N HIS A 656 -2.45 7.79 -5.94
CA HIS A 656 -1.62 8.79 -6.62
C HIS A 656 -2.38 10.08 -6.99
N GLN A 657 -3.43 10.42 -6.22
CA GLN A 657 -4.28 11.59 -6.45
C GLN A 657 -4.90 12.08 -5.13
N PRO A 658 -5.23 13.39 -5.01
CA PRO A 658 -5.90 13.89 -3.82
C PRO A 658 -7.34 13.40 -3.77
N LEU A 659 -7.67 12.59 -2.76
CA LEU A 659 -9.03 12.12 -2.51
C LEU A 659 -9.80 13.06 -1.57
N PRO A 660 -11.15 13.08 -1.64
CA PRO A 660 -11.97 13.85 -0.71
C PRO A 660 -11.65 13.53 0.75
N GLY A 661 -11.42 14.58 1.56
CA GLY A 661 -11.02 14.44 2.97
C GLY A 661 -9.52 14.28 3.21
N TYR A 662 -8.69 14.34 2.16
CA TYR A 662 -7.24 14.43 2.33
C TYR A 662 -6.84 15.82 2.84
N GLU A 663 -6.17 15.85 3.98
CA GLU A 663 -5.55 17.05 4.52
C GLU A 663 -4.04 16.80 4.67
N PRO A 664 -3.19 17.66 4.07
CA PRO A 664 -1.74 17.58 4.27
C PRO A 664 -1.40 17.81 5.75
N LEU A 665 -0.25 17.27 6.19
CA LEU A 665 0.21 17.53 7.54
C LEU A 665 0.67 18.99 7.64
N PRO A 666 0.39 19.69 8.76
CA PRO A 666 0.89 21.03 8.95
C PRO A 666 2.40 21.04 9.11
N ASP A 667 3.00 22.16 8.75
CA ASP A 667 4.42 22.43 8.97
C ASP A 667 4.70 22.66 10.45
N PHE A 668 5.95 22.45 10.87
CA PHE A 668 6.35 22.66 12.26
C PHE A 668 6.27 24.14 12.64
N PRO A 669 5.82 24.47 13.87
CA PRO A 669 5.85 25.84 14.36
C PRO A 669 7.29 26.33 14.56
N GLU A 670 7.51 27.63 14.36
CA GLU A 670 8.79 28.31 14.64
C GLU A 670 8.96 28.60 16.14
N GLU A 671 7.87 28.86 16.86
CA GLU A 671 7.84 29.11 18.30
C GLU A 671 6.93 28.09 19.00
N GLN A 672 7.41 27.54 20.12
CA GLN A 672 6.65 26.58 20.89
C GLN A 672 5.64 27.31 21.82
N PRO A 673 4.35 26.93 21.83
CA PRO A 673 3.42 27.41 22.85
C PRO A 673 3.80 26.91 24.26
N ASP A 674 3.59 27.75 25.27
CA ASP A 674 4.01 27.51 26.66
C ASP A 674 3.64 26.11 27.17
N ALA A 675 4.62 25.37 27.68
CA ALA A 675 4.47 24.01 28.20
C ALA A 675 3.45 23.92 29.37
N SER A 676 3.24 25.03 30.09
CA SER A 676 2.26 25.13 31.18
C SER A 676 0.81 24.97 30.74
N THR A 677 0.51 25.07 29.44
CA THR A 677 -0.83 24.79 28.90
C THR A 677 -1.24 23.32 29.02
N ARG A 678 -0.27 22.42 29.20
CA ARG A 678 -0.45 20.97 29.37
C ARG A 678 -0.42 20.55 30.85
N ASP A 679 0.03 21.45 31.73
CA ASP A 679 0.03 21.30 33.17
C ASP A 679 -1.36 21.61 33.72
N VAL A 680 -2.14 20.56 33.95
CA VAL A 680 -3.42 20.66 34.65
C VAL A 680 -3.23 20.12 36.05
N GLU A 681 -3.75 20.82 37.06
CA GLU A 681 -3.91 20.26 38.41
C GLU A 681 -4.52 18.86 38.30
N GLU A 682 -3.91 17.88 38.98
CA GLU A 682 -4.31 16.47 38.95
C GLU A 682 -5.83 16.34 38.95
N MET A 683 -6.37 15.85 37.84
CA MET A 683 -7.80 15.67 37.68
C MET A 683 -8.30 14.73 38.79
N GLU A 684 -9.06 15.26 39.75
CA GLU A 684 -9.43 14.56 40.98
C GLU A 684 -9.94 13.12 40.71
N GLY A 685 -9.18 12.14 41.19
CA GLY A 685 -9.54 10.72 41.13
C GLY A 685 -8.88 9.89 40.03
N TRP A 686 -7.90 10.42 39.29
CA TRP A 686 -7.05 9.65 38.37
C TRP A 686 -5.72 9.25 39.04
N SER A 687 -5.67 8.08 39.69
CA SER A 687 -4.40 7.50 40.17
C SER A 687 -3.73 6.69 39.06
N GLY A 688 -3.31 7.37 37.99
CA GLY A 688 -2.64 6.79 36.82
C GLY A 688 -1.13 6.71 36.94
N SER A 689 -0.60 6.70 38.17
CA SER A 689 0.84 6.58 38.40
C SER A 689 1.25 5.11 38.23
N ARG A 690 1.32 4.66 36.98
CA ARG A 690 2.46 3.82 36.60
C ARG A 690 3.59 4.80 36.38
N THR A 691 4.34 5.08 37.44
CA THR A 691 5.69 5.60 37.33
C THR A 691 6.43 4.72 36.33
N VAL A 692 6.61 5.20 35.11
CA VAL A 692 7.74 4.77 34.30
C VAL A 692 8.94 5.18 35.13
N VAL A 693 9.57 4.21 35.78
CA VAL A 693 10.79 4.43 36.54
C VAL A 693 11.78 5.08 35.58
N MET A 694 12.06 6.36 35.80
CA MET A 694 13.20 7.03 35.19
C MET A 694 14.45 6.37 35.77
N GLU A 695 14.89 5.27 35.18
CA GLU A 695 16.25 4.80 35.37
C GLU A 695 17.15 5.65 34.47
N SER A 696 17.77 6.64 35.09
CA SER A 696 18.81 7.46 34.50
C SER A 696 20.00 6.60 34.09
N GLY A 697 20.28 6.57 32.79
CA GLY A 697 21.59 6.18 32.24
C GLY A 697 21.58 4.88 31.44
N PHE A 698 21.27 4.97 30.14
CA PHE A 698 21.69 3.95 29.18
C PHE A 698 22.67 4.55 28.18
N GLY A 699 23.95 4.31 28.46
CA GLY A 699 25.02 4.49 27.49
C GLY A 699 24.96 3.39 26.43
N SER A 700 25.28 3.80 25.21
CA SER A 700 25.56 2.94 24.06
C SER A 700 26.51 1.79 24.39
N GLU A 701 26.13 0.56 24.05
CA GLU A 701 26.90 -0.41 23.25
C GLU A 701 26.44 -1.87 23.48
N SER A 702 26.37 -2.60 22.36
CA SER A 702 26.53 -4.06 22.25
C SER A 702 25.38 -4.97 22.69
N PHE A 703 24.46 -5.22 21.76
CA PHE A 703 23.69 -6.47 21.73
C PHE A 703 24.29 -7.38 20.66
N ASP A 704 25.47 -7.94 20.94
CA ASP A 704 25.93 -9.12 20.23
C ASP A 704 26.71 -10.07 21.14
N ASN A 705 26.19 -11.30 21.19
CA ASN A 705 26.91 -12.54 21.41
C ASN A 705 27.60 -12.78 22.77
N LYS A 706 26.99 -13.66 23.60
CA LYS A 706 27.71 -14.78 24.27
C LYS A 706 26.77 -15.70 25.06
N TYR A 707 26.35 -16.79 24.40
CA TYR A 707 26.42 -18.10 25.03
C TYR A 707 27.90 -18.51 25.10
N ARG A 708 28.48 -18.60 26.31
CA ARG A 708 29.36 -19.70 26.76
C ARG A 708 30.11 -19.36 28.05
N ASN A 709 29.88 -20.25 29.02
CA ASN A 709 30.82 -20.78 30.01
C ASN A 709 31.37 -19.89 31.15
N SER A 710 30.88 -20.24 32.35
CA SER A 710 31.68 -20.77 33.48
C SER A 710 32.43 -19.82 34.44
N ARG A 711 32.00 -19.94 35.72
CA ARG A 711 32.73 -19.90 37.01
C ARG A 711 32.90 -18.54 37.74
N PHE A 712 32.01 -18.35 38.72
CA PHE A 712 32.26 -18.28 40.17
C PHE A 712 33.48 -17.50 40.70
N SER A 713 33.23 -16.42 41.45
CA SER A 713 33.62 -16.26 42.87
C SER A 713 32.94 -15.02 43.50
N GLY A 714 32.56 -15.12 44.77
CA GLY A 714 31.64 -14.25 45.54
C GLY A 714 32.02 -12.78 45.76
N ALA A 715 31.24 -11.97 46.50
CA ALA A 715 30.41 -12.29 47.66
C ALA A 715 29.34 -11.21 47.96
N GLY A 716 28.23 -11.66 48.57
CA GLY A 716 27.54 -10.95 49.67
C GLY A 716 26.35 -10.03 49.34
N GLY A 717 25.13 -10.43 49.75
CA GLY A 717 24.04 -9.48 50.00
C GLY A 717 22.64 -9.95 49.60
N SER A 718 22.01 -10.74 50.46
CA SER A 718 20.67 -11.35 50.40
C SER A 718 19.46 -10.43 50.17
N THR A 719 18.47 -10.89 49.41
CA THR A 719 17.08 -11.16 49.86
C THR A 719 16.26 -11.86 48.78
N ALA A 720 15.24 -12.59 49.21
CA ALA A 720 14.74 -13.83 48.62
C ALA A 720 13.76 -13.68 47.44
N LEU A 721 14.05 -14.43 46.37
CA LEU A 721 13.07 -14.97 45.42
C LEU A 721 13.35 -16.46 45.24
N SER A 722 12.37 -17.29 45.59
CA SER A 722 12.27 -18.73 45.31
C SER A 722 10.77 -18.99 45.12
N ASN A 723 10.26 -19.81 44.22
CA ASN A 723 10.76 -20.73 43.20
C ASN A 723 9.54 -21.01 42.31
N ILE A 724 9.61 -20.89 40.98
CA ILE A 724 8.85 -21.76 40.05
C ILE A 724 9.66 -21.90 38.75
N GLU A 725 10.36 -23.04 38.60
CA GLU A 725 10.58 -23.73 37.32
C GLU A 725 9.81 -25.05 37.45
N ALA A 726 8.77 -25.27 36.64
CA ALA A 726 8.81 -25.90 35.31
C ALA A 726 8.96 -27.43 35.39
N MET A 727 7.92 -28.15 34.94
CA MET A 727 8.03 -29.40 34.15
C MET A 727 6.64 -29.78 33.65
N GLY A 728 6.56 -30.18 32.37
CA GLY A 728 5.32 -30.40 31.64
C GLY A 728 4.83 -31.85 31.57
N SER A 729 4.03 -32.09 30.52
CA SER A 729 3.54 -33.36 29.94
C SER A 729 2.08 -33.77 30.20
N SER A 730 1.34 -33.77 29.07
CA SER A 730 0.35 -34.73 28.55
C SER A 730 -0.87 -35.23 29.36
N SER A 731 -1.99 -35.20 28.63
CA SER A 731 -3.02 -36.24 28.49
C SER A 731 -4.09 -36.42 29.56
N MET A 732 -5.33 -36.21 29.10
CA MET A 732 -6.62 -36.82 29.47
C MET A 732 -6.79 -37.40 30.88
N TYR A 733 -7.81 -36.93 31.60
CA TYR A 733 -8.87 -37.75 32.22
C TYR A 733 -9.97 -36.82 32.79
N SER A 734 -11.21 -36.97 32.32
CA SER A 734 -12.40 -36.67 33.15
C SER A 734 -12.60 -37.86 34.11
N PRO A 735 -13.04 -37.66 35.37
CA PRO A 735 -14.50 -37.69 35.60
C PRO A 735 -15.06 -36.92 36.83
N SER A 736 -16.36 -36.63 36.72
CA SER A 736 -17.42 -36.70 37.76
C SER A 736 -17.49 -35.71 38.94
N SER A 737 -18.49 -34.82 38.81
CA SER A 737 -19.57 -34.48 39.77
C SER A 737 -19.28 -34.39 41.29
N SER A 738 -19.48 -33.19 41.84
CA SER A 738 -20.32 -33.04 43.04
C SER A 738 -21.00 -31.67 43.07
N THR A 739 -22.27 -31.71 43.43
CA THR A 739 -23.24 -30.63 43.46
C THR A 739 -23.01 -29.62 44.58
N MET A 740 -22.98 -28.32 44.27
CA MET A 740 -23.52 -27.28 45.16
C MET A 740 -24.21 -26.16 44.37
N LYS A 741 -25.51 -26.02 44.64
CA LYS A 741 -26.37 -24.95 44.15
C LYS A 741 -25.90 -23.60 44.70
N LYS A 742 -25.70 -22.62 43.83
CA LYS A 742 -25.87 -21.20 44.18
C LYS A 742 -26.54 -20.46 43.01
N LYS A 743 -27.71 -19.90 43.29
CA LYS A 743 -28.49 -19.04 42.39
C LYS A 743 -27.77 -17.70 42.22
N GLY A 744 -27.55 -17.32 40.97
CA GLY A 744 -27.19 -15.97 40.53
C GLY A 744 -27.18 -15.99 39.00
N ASN A 745 -28.19 -15.40 38.36
CA ASN A 745 -28.17 -15.16 36.92
C ASN A 745 -27.22 -13.97 36.69
N ASP A 746 -25.93 -14.24 36.53
CA ASP A 746 -25.04 -13.35 35.80
C ASP A 746 -25.16 -13.71 34.32
N TYR A 747 -25.55 -12.73 33.52
CA TYR A 747 -25.57 -12.85 32.07
C TYR A 747 -24.11 -12.81 31.59
N ASP A 748 -23.66 -13.95 31.06
CA ASP A 748 -22.36 -14.09 30.41
C ASP A 748 -22.34 -13.24 29.13
N LEU A 749 -21.48 -12.22 29.12
CA LEU A 749 -21.33 -11.26 28.02
C LEU A 749 -20.47 -11.84 26.88
N ASP A 750 -19.70 -12.91 27.14
CA ASP A 750 -18.80 -13.51 26.16
C ASP A 750 -19.57 -14.50 25.26
N ALA A 751 -20.59 -15.19 25.79
CA ALA A 751 -21.51 -16.02 25.00
C ALA A 751 -22.33 -15.23 23.96
N PHE A 752 -22.42 -13.90 24.08
CA PHE A 752 -23.10 -13.03 23.10
C PHE A 752 -22.24 -12.75 21.85
N TYR A 753 -20.92 -12.92 21.93
CA TYR A 753 -20.01 -12.71 20.79
C TYR A 753 -19.65 -14.02 20.08
N ASP A 754 -19.67 -15.17 20.77
CA ASP A 754 -19.32 -16.47 20.17
C ASP A 754 -20.36 -16.95 19.12
N GLU A 755 -21.65 -16.61 19.26
CA GLU A 755 -22.67 -16.95 18.24
C GLU A 755 -22.57 -16.12 16.94
N SER A 756 -21.58 -15.23 16.81
CA SER A 756 -21.38 -14.38 15.61
C SER A 756 -20.06 -14.65 14.88
N SER A 757 -19.22 -15.57 15.35
CA SER A 757 -17.86 -15.76 14.79
C SER A 757 -17.43 -17.21 14.53
N GLU A 758 -18.27 -18.22 14.79
CA GLU A 758 -17.98 -19.61 14.44
C GLU A 758 -18.79 -20.10 13.22
N GLU A 759 -18.54 -19.53 12.04
CA GLU A 759 -18.66 -20.25 10.75
C GLU A 759 -17.68 -19.64 9.74
N GLU A 760 -16.39 -19.67 10.02
CA GLU A 760 -15.35 -19.78 8.97
C GLU A 760 -14.15 -20.52 9.56
N GLU A 761 -14.11 -21.85 9.39
CA GLU A 761 -12.84 -22.57 9.38
C GLU A 761 -12.76 -23.56 8.22
N SER A 762 -11.58 -23.53 7.59
CA SER A 762 -10.87 -24.67 7.02
C SER A 762 -11.45 -25.30 5.75
N SER A 763 -10.83 -24.94 4.62
CA SER A 763 -10.63 -25.86 3.51
C SER A 763 -9.16 -26.29 3.56
N SER A 764 -8.88 -27.33 4.33
CA SER A 764 -7.66 -28.12 4.22
C SER A 764 -7.71 -28.92 2.91
N GLU A 765 -6.74 -28.68 2.03
CA GLU A 765 -6.42 -29.55 0.90
C GLU A 765 -5.80 -30.84 1.47
N GLU A 766 -6.57 -31.91 1.53
CA GLU A 766 -6.03 -33.27 1.59
C GLU A 766 -6.23 -33.93 0.23
N GLU A 767 -5.09 -34.28 -0.38
CA GLU A 767 -5.01 -35.20 -1.51
C GLU A 767 -5.42 -36.60 -1.05
N GLU A 768 -6.50 -37.14 -1.61
CA GLU A 768 -6.74 -38.57 -1.56
C GLU A 768 -6.08 -39.25 -2.76
N SER A 769 -5.03 -40.00 -2.41
CA SER A 769 -4.50 -41.13 -3.16
C SER A 769 -5.57 -42.21 -3.36
N THR A 770 -5.92 -42.50 -4.61
CA THR A 770 -6.58 -43.75 -4.99
C THR A 770 -5.59 -44.64 -5.73
N SER A 771 -5.13 -45.66 -5.03
CA SER A 771 -4.44 -46.84 -5.55
C SER A 771 -5.48 -47.84 -6.08
N GLU A 772 -5.50 -48.11 -7.39
CA GLU A 772 -6.00 -49.38 -7.93
C GLU A 772 -5.08 -49.84 -9.08
N GLU A 773 -4.26 -50.83 -8.72
CA GLU A 773 -3.87 -52.06 -9.40
C GLU A 773 -3.44 -52.09 -10.88
N GLU A 774 -2.30 -52.75 -11.02
CA GLU A 774 -1.56 -53.08 -12.23
C GLU A 774 -2.33 -54.02 -13.18
N SER A 775 -2.08 -53.85 -14.47
CA SER A 775 -1.96 -55.00 -15.38
C SER A 775 -0.83 -54.75 -16.38
N ASP A 776 0.22 -55.55 -16.23
CA ASP A 776 1.30 -55.79 -17.18
C ASP A 776 0.73 -56.27 -18.52
N TYR A 777 1.11 -55.61 -19.62
CA TYR A 777 1.38 -56.28 -20.89
C TYR A 777 2.51 -55.57 -21.63
N SER A 778 3.59 -56.32 -21.79
CA SER A 778 4.70 -56.07 -22.70
C SER A 778 4.28 -56.17 -24.17
N ASP A 779 4.98 -55.40 -25.01
CA ASP A 779 5.65 -55.85 -26.24
C ASP A 779 5.35 -55.04 -27.51
N SER A 780 6.43 -54.87 -28.28
CA SER A 780 6.54 -54.75 -29.73
C SER A 780 6.33 -53.39 -30.42
N SER A 781 7.48 -52.86 -30.83
CA SER A 781 7.91 -52.64 -32.23
C SER A 781 7.01 -51.89 -33.22
N SER A 782 7.58 -50.79 -33.73
CA SER A 782 7.87 -50.48 -35.14
C SER A 782 6.75 -50.38 -36.18
N GLU A 783 6.95 -49.40 -37.08
CA GLU A 783 6.40 -49.24 -38.44
C GLU A 783 4.95 -48.73 -38.50
N GLU A 784 4.50 -47.88 -39.43
CA GLU A 784 5.05 -47.09 -40.55
C GLU A 784 3.89 -46.19 -41.06
N GLU A 785 4.08 -45.49 -42.18
CA GLU A 785 3.17 -44.64 -42.99
C GLU A 785 3.34 -43.13 -42.73
N GLU A 786 4.22 -42.43 -43.48
CA GLU A 786 4.07 -41.93 -44.88
C GLU A 786 2.99 -40.83 -44.96
N GLU A 787 3.13 -39.66 -45.60
CA GLU A 787 3.84 -39.20 -46.80
C GLU A 787 4.35 -37.74 -46.53
N GLU A 788 5.24 -37.07 -47.26
CA GLU A 788 5.36 -36.91 -48.70
C GLU A 788 6.63 -36.06 -49.04
N GLU A 789 7.12 -36.24 -50.26
CA GLU A 789 8.03 -35.40 -51.08
C GLU A 789 9.56 -35.66 -51.07
N GLU A 790 9.93 -36.32 -52.17
CA GLU A 790 11.23 -36.58 -52.78
C GLU A 790 11.95 -35.28 -53.20
N GLU A 791 13.30 -35.26 -53.13
CA GLU A 791 14.14 -34.90 -54.28
C GLU A 791 15.64 -35.21 -54.05
N GLU A 792 16.18 -35.94 -55.03
CA GLU A 792 17.55 -35.96 -55.58
C GLU A 792 18.69 -36.78 -54.93
N ASP A 793 18.99 -37.86 -55.65
CA ASP A 793 20.21 -38.67 -55.74
C ASP A 793 21.52 -37.86 -55.91
N GLU A 794 22.60 -38.28 -55.22
CA GLU A 794 23.75 -38.91 -55.90
C GLU A 794 24.84 -39.44 -54.92
N LYS A 795 25.00 -40.76 -54.96
CA LYS A 795 26.26 -41.52 -55.09
C LYS A 795 27.45 -41.25 -54.15
N SER A 796 27.62 -42.28 -53.31
CA SER A 796 28.74 -43.24 -53.36
C SER A 796 30.01 -42.98 -52.52
N HIS A 797 30.22 -43.94 -51.61
CA HIS A 797 31.46 -44.70 -51.41
C HIS A 797 32.78 -43.93 -51.25
N ARG A 798 33.30 -43.87 -50.01
CA ARG A 798 34.26 -44.85 -49.43
C ARG A 798 35.04 -44.23 -48.26
N LYS A 799 35.09 -45.02 -47.18
CA LYS A 799 35.95 -44.96 -45.98
C LYS A 799 35.56 -43.99 -44.88
#